data_AF-A0AAU2V8Y9-F1
#
_entry.id   AF-A0AAU2V8Y9-F1
#
_cell.length_a   1.000
_cell.length_b   1.000
_cell.length_c   1.000
_cell.angle_alpha   90.00
_cell.angle_beta   90.00
_cell.angle_gamma   90.00
#
_symmetry.space_group_name_H-M   'P 1'
#
loop_
_entity.id
_entity.type
_entity.pdbx_description
1 polymer ?
#
loop_
_entity_poly.entity_id
_entity_poly.type
_entity_poly.pdbx_seq_one_letter_code
_entity_poly.pdbx_strand_id
1 'polypeptide(L)'
;MINSDVNSPFFVPLGLLCIASPLTAHGHPAVVVDLEYEHRIGAFEPGDADWLGQTCARFLAADPDILGLTCLADTLPACLLIGREVKRLRPDVTVVLGGPGTFGVFPDALPRFADCVDFVCRGEGELAITDLADAIADGADPAEVRGFWSCKNGQAVSSGPQPTTNLNLVPMPAYDAVPMGDYIRLSTPHIFDVHIGSGCTYSCKFCMTSTFWDRDFRIKDPAVILDELRFLHRTYGVTQFNFLHDNFANKRTYLDEFVSYFSEHNDMFEWGCAVRPDNVNPSLLRRMADAGCFNIFCGTDAGSEKILKAMLKMPSTKRTYEFFRSAQEVGIQFETNTIVGYPDESAEDLEKALEVVFDAIAYGAVNSDLSVLQPLPGAEITDEYRADLEPLESGLDVMGTFLPSDVRELIKDDLATFTGFSFIRRGNRDYGYYQDVLRLSRYFTRRYYHLLRFLKQGAGHTYVEFIDALLERAAMPIEEALAEILTHLEGVHAQAAKALFAYDSMLAEFRGDEVEEELVNVYRRPATVEEKPHFLIADFDVDVVTMISDPREITWKPELNRPTVVVVYRASEAEVSTLRLTPAQAKVFKALMPRGREEREALLANIAPGRPREVATAVAGLCARIDASPDAPERTPPVVDSPLVTT
;
A
#
# COMPACT_ATOMS: atom_id res chain seq x y z
N MET A 1 -3.28 23.55 -17.31
CA MET A 1 -3.78 22.25 -16.80
C MET A 1 -3.50 22.18 -15.31
N ILE A 2 -4.44 21.66 -14.52
CA ILE A 2 -4.33 21.65 -13.05
C ILE A 2 -4.46 20.22 -12.52
N ASN A 3 -3.53 19.81 -11.67
CA ASN A 3 -3.71 18.72 -10.72
C ASN A 3 -4.28 19.29 -9.44
N SER A 4 -5.54 18.98 -9.14
CA SER A 4 -6.23 19.46 -7.93
C SER A 4 -6.11 18.50 -6.75
N ASP A 5 -5.43 17.37 -6.94
CA ASP A 5 -5.12 16.45 -5.85
C ASP A 5 -4.05 17.08 -4.95
N VAL A 6 -4.36 17.18 -3.65
CA VAL A 6 -3.45 17.60 -2.57
C VAL A 6 -3.40 16.57 -1.44
N ASN A 7 -3.86 15.35 -1.74
CA ASN A 7 -4.19 14.30 -0.78
C ASN A 7 -3.41 13.01 -1.07
N SER A 8 -2.87 12.87 -2.29
CA SER A 8 -2.04 11.74 -2.69
C SER A 8 -0.60 11.85 -2.20
N PRO A 9 0.13 10.72 -2.10
CA PRO A 9 1.58 10.77 -1.90
C PRO A 9 2.22 11.58 -3.03
N PHE A 10 3.31 12.26 -2.70
CA PHE A 10 3.91 13.23 -3.61
C PHE A 10 4.56 12.56 -4.81
N PHE A 11 3.89 12.63 -5.96
CA PHE A 11 4.34 12.06 -7.24
C PHE A 11 4.30 13.11 -8.35
N VAL A 12 5.05 12.84 -9.42
CA VAL A 12 5.02 13.66 -10.64
C VAL A 12 3.65 13.49 -11.31
N PRO A 13 2.97 14.56 -11.75
CA PRO A 13 1.65 14.48 -12.36
C PRO A 13 1.73 13.97 -13.82
N LEU A 14 2.18 12.72 -14.00
CA LEU A 14 2.54 12.14 -15.31
C LEU A 14 1.40 12.21 -16.33
N GLY A 15 0.15 12.00 -15.91
CA GLY A 15 -0.99 12.12 -16.80
C GLY A 15 -1.07 13.50 -17.47
N LEU A 16 -0.81 14.58 -16.71
CA LEU A 16 -0.76 15.93 -17.25
C LEU A 16 0.47 16.14 -18.13
N LEU A 17 1.61 15.53 -17.81
CA LEU A 17 2.82 15.64 -18.64
C LEU A 17 2.69 14.90 -19.98
N CYS A 18 2.00 13.75 -19.99
CA CYS A 18 1.65 13.01 -21.19
C CYS A 18 0.71 13.82 -22.10
N ILE A 19 -0.18 14.62 -21.52
CA ILE A 19 -1.10 15.50 -22.24
C ILE A 19 -0.40 16.79 -22.72
N ALA A 20 0.49 17.37 -21.92
CA ALA A 20 1.23 18.59 -22.25
C ALA A 20 2.16 18.43 -23.47
N SER A 21 2.74 17.24 -23.62
CA SER A 21 3.72 16.98 -24.67
C SER A 21 3.16 17.09 -26.11
N PRO A 22 2.07 16.39 -26.48
CA PRO A 22 1.45 16.56 -27.81
C PRO A 22 0.89 17.97 -28.05
N LEU A 23 0.30 18.61 -27.03
CA LEU A 23 -0.15 20.01 -27.14
C LEU A 23 1.00 20.95 -27.56
N THR A 24 2.12 20.86 -26.85
CA THR A 24 3.30 21.69 -27.12
C THR A 24 3.89 21.37 -28.49
N ALA A 25 3.90 20.09 -28.89
CA ALA A 25 4.37 19.66 -30.21
C ALA A 25 3.51 20.22 -31.35
N HIS A 26 2.22 20.49 -31.10
CA HIS A 26 1.28 21.13 -32.05
C HIS A 26 1.26 22.66 -31.95
N GLY A 27 2.12 23.26 -31.13
CA GLY A 27 2.26 24.70 -31.02
C GLY A 27 1.32 25.36 -30.01
N HIS A 28 0.65 24.58 -29.17
CA HIS A 28 -0.17 25.08 -28.05
C HIS A 28 0.64 25.05 -26.75
N PRO A 29 1.05 26.21 -26.20
CA PRO A 29 1.80 26.25 -24.94
C PRO A 29 0.98 25.67 -23.79
N ALA A 30 1.57 24.75 -23.02
CA ALA A 30 0.92 24.14 -21.87
C ALA A 30 1.61 24.58 -20.57
N VAL A 31 0.82 25.05 -19.60
CA VAL A 31 1.27 25.29 -18.22
C VAL A 31 0.62 24.25 -17.32
N VAL A 32 1.42 23.57 -16.50
CA VAL A 32 0.96 22.62 -15.49
C VAL A 32 1.04 23.29 -14.12
N VAL A 33 -0.07 23.28 -13.40
CA VAL A 33 -0.16 23.71 -11.99
C VAL A 33 -0.49 22.48 -11.17
N ASP A 34 0.39 22.12 -10.25
CA ASP A 34 0.20 20.98 -9.37
C ASP A 34 0.02 21.47 -7.93
N LEU A 35 -1.20 21.37 -7.41
CA LEU A 35 -1.52 21.91 -6.10
C LEU A 35 -0.82 21.15 -4.97
N GLU A 36 -0.57 19.85 -5.14
CA GLU A 36 0.20 19.07 -4.16
C GLU A 36 1.64 19.58 -4.08
N TYR A 37 2.27 19.84 -5.24
CA TYR A 37 3.60 20.43 -5.28
C TYR A 37 3.65 21.81 -4.61
N GLU A 38 2.69 22.68 -4.94
CA GLU A 38 2.56 24.01 -4.32
C GLU A 38 2.37 23.92 -2.80
N HIS A 39 1.62 22.91 -2.33
CA HIS A 39 1.45 22.65 -0.91
C HIS A 39 2.77 22.22 -0.24
N ARG A 40 3.49 21.28 -0.84
CA ARG A 40 4.77 20.76 -0.33
C ARG A 40 5.85 21.82 -0.20
N ILE A 41 5.86 22.82 -1.08
CA ILE A 41 6.80 23.95 -1.01
C ILE A 41 6.31 25.11 -0.13
N GLY A 42 5.12 24.98 0.48
CA GLY A 42 4.51 25.99 1.35
C GLY A 42 3.95 27.21 0.60
N ALA A 43 3.71 27.08 -0.70
CA ALA A 43 3.09 28.12 -1.52
C ALA A 43 1.56 28.08 -1.42
N PHE A 44 0.97 26.91 -1.14
CA PHE A 44 -0.47 26.69 -1.06
C PHE A 44 -0.84 25.93 0.23
N GLU A 45 -1.99 26.22 0.80
CA GLU A 45 -2.51 25.50 1.97
C GLU A 45 -3.97 25.10 1.73
N PRO A 46 -4.29 23.79 1.62
CA PRO A 46 -5.64 23.32 1.34
C PRO A 46 -6.68 23.75 2.39
N GLY A 47 -6.25 23.96 3.64
CA GLY A 47 -7.12 24.40 4.74
C GLY A 47 -7.45 25.90 4.74
N ASP A 48 -6.89 26.69 3.82
CA ASP A 48 -7.16 28.13 3.75
C ASP A 48 -8.61 28.39 3.29
N ALA A 49 -9.27 29.39 3.90
CA ALA A 49 -10.62 29.78 3.54
C ALA A 49 -10.72 30.30 2.09
N ASP A 50 -9.61 30.81 1.53
CA ASP A 50 -9.53 31.30 0.15
C ASP A 50 -8.75 30.37 -0.80
N TRP A 51 -8.70 29.05 -0.51
CA TRP A 51 -8.00 28.08 -1.36
C TRP A 51 -8.43 28.15 -2.84
N LEU A 52 -9.72 28.39 -3.08
CA LEU A 52 -10.31 28.46 -4.42
C LEU A 52 -9.85 29.71 -5.17
N GLY A 53 -9.91 30.89 -4.54
CA GLY A 53 -9.43 32.14 -5.13
C GLY A 53 -7.94 32.08 -5.43
N GLN A 54 -7.15 31.51 -4.51
CA GLN A 54 -5.71 31.28 -4.68
C GLN A 54 -5.38 30.33 -5.84
N THR A 55 -6.17 29.26 -6.00
CA THR A 55 -6.02 28.30 -7.10
C THR A 55 -6.33 28.97 -8.44
N CYS A 56 -7.48 29.67 -8.53
CA CYS A 56 -7.88 30.37 -9.73
C CYS A 56 -6.90 31.49 -10.11
N ALA A 57 -6.36 32.24 -9.14
CA ALA A 57 -5.39 33.30 -9.41
C ALA A 57 -4.10 32.78 -10.06
N ARG A 58 -3.59 31.62 -9.63
CA ARG A 58 -2.41 30.97 -10.23
C ARG A 58 -2.66 30.59 -11.68
N PHE A 59 -3.81 29.97 -11.94
CA PHE A 59 -4.20 29.57 -13.28
C PHE A 59 -4.40 30.78 -14.21
N LEU A 60 -5.16 31.78 -13.76
CA LEU A 60 -5.49 32.96 -14.56
C LEU A 60 -4.27 33.85 -14.83
N ALA A 61 -3.20 33.75 -14.04
CA ALA A 61 -1.95 34.45 -14.30
C ALA A 61 -1.27 34.04 -15.62
N ALA A 62 -1.58 32.84 -16.13
CA ALA A 62 -1.07 32.36 -17.43
C ALA A 62 -1.90 32.84 -18.64
N ASP A 63 -2.97 33.62 -18.42
CA ASP A 63 -3.96 34.05 -19.42
C ASP A 63 -4.38 32.95 -20.43
N PRO A 64 -4.96 31.84 -19.94
CA PRO A 64 -5.22 30.65 -20.75
C PRO A 64 -6.54 30.75 -21.54
N ASP A 65 -6.59 30.13 -22.72
CA ASP A 65 -7.84 29.92 -23.47
C ASP A 65 -8.60 28.65 -23.00
N ILE A 66 -7.86 27.66 -22.49
CA ILE A 66 -8.38 26.35 -22.06
C ILE A 66 -7.89 26.01 -20.65
N LEU A 67 -8.83 25.68 -19.77
CA LEU A 67 -8.59 25.05 -18.47
C LEU A 67 -8.79 23.54 -18.58
N GLY A 68 -7.71 22.76 -18.55
CA GLY A 68 -7.78 21.31 -18.33
C GLY A 68 -7.66 20.97 -16.85
N LEU A 69 -8.61 20.21 -16.32
CA LEU A 69 -8.62 19.69 -14.93
C LEU A 69 -8.52 18.16 -14.98
N THR A 70 -7.46 17.60 -14.38
CA THR A 70 -7.40 16.13 -14.17
C THR A 70 -8.26 15.76 -12.97
N CYS A 71 -9.11 14.77 -13.16
CA CYS A 71 -10.17 14.37 -12.26
C CYS A 71 -10.05 12.88 -11.96
N LEU A 72 -9.63 12.59 -10.74
CA LEU A 72 -9.82 11.32 -10.03
C LEU A 72 -11.19 11.31 -9.33
N ALA A 73 -11.61 10.16 -8.79
CA ALA A 73 -12.95 9.98 -8.22
C ALA A 73 -13.22 10.89 -7.00
N ASP A 74 -12.20 11.16 -6.19
CA ASP A 74 -12.19 12.04 -5.03
C ASP A 74 -11.97 13.52 -5.39
N THR A 75 -11.27 13.82 -6.47
CA THR A 75 -11.03 15.23 -6.88
C THR A 75 -12.17 15.89 -7.67
N LEU A 76 -13.21 15.13 -8.08
CA LEU A 76 -14.31 15.66 -8.90
C LEU A 76 -15.01 16.90 -8.30
N PRO A 77 -15.39 16.93 -7.00
CA PRO A 77 -16.00 18.12 -6.41
C PRO A 77 -15.11 19.36 -6.51
N ALA A 78 -13.81 19.22 -6.21
CA ALA A 78 -12.84 20.31 -6.29
C ALA A 78 -12.70 20.83 -7.73
N CYS A 79 -12.62 19.93 -8.71
CA CYS A 79 -12.60 20.28 -10.12
C CYS A 79 -13.82 21.12 -10.54
N LEU A 80 -15.03 20.73 -10.10
CA LEU A 80 -16.26 21.45 -10.42
C LEU A 80 -16.31 22.85 -9.78
N LEU A 81 -15.81 23.00 -8.55
CA LEU A 81 -15.72 24.30 -7.88
C LEU A 81 -14.70 25.22 -8.56
N ILE A 82 -13.52 24.70 -8.92
CA ILE A 82 -12.50 25.43 -9.68
C ILE A 82 -13.08 25.88 -11.03
N GLY A 83 -13.74 24.97 -11.77
CA GLY A 83 -14.39 25.31 -13.03
C GLY A 83 -15.43 26.42 -12.88
N ARG A 84 -16.26 26.36 -11.83
CA ARG A 84 -17.30 27.36 -11.56
C ARG A 84 -16.71 28.73 -11.27
N GLU A 85 -15.68 28.79 -10.44
CA GLU A 85 -15.03 30.06 -10.10
C GLU A 85 -14.29 30.65 -11.30
N VAL A 86 -13.64 29.82 -12.10
CA VAL A 86 -13.01 30.27 -13.35
C VAL A 86 -14.07 30.81 -14.32
N LYS A 87 -15.20 30.11 -14.53
CA LYS A 87 -16.30 30.62 -15.37
C LYS A 87 -16.89 31.92 -14.84
N ARG A 88 -16.95 32.12 -13.52
CA ARG A 88 -17.38 33.37 -12.89
C ARG A 88 -16.43 34.53 -13.19
N LEU A 89 -15.12 34.28 -13.17
CA LEU A 89 -14.07 35.29 -13.37
C LEU A 89 -13.76 35.55 -14.85
N ARG A 90 -13.78 34.50 -15.67
CA ARG A 90 -13.40 34.44 -17.08
C ARG A 90 -14.34 33.49 -17.83
N PRO A 91 -15.56 33.93 -18.18
CA PRO A 91 -16.56 33.08 -18.85
C PRO A 91 -16.15 32.64 -20.25
N ASP A 92 -15.16 33.30 -20.86
CA ASP A 92 -14.57 33.01 -22.15
C ASP A 92 -13.64 31.79 -22.16
N VAL A 93 -13.10 31.39 -21.00
CA VAL A 93 -12.20 30.24 -20.89
C VAL A 93 -12.98 28.94 -21.09
N THR A 94 -12.47 28.06 -21.95
CA THR A 94 -13.04 26.71 -22.13
C THR A 94 -12.57 25.79 -21.01
N VAL A 95 -13.48 25.22 -20.24
CA VAL A 95 -13.22 24.31 -19.12
C VAL A 95 -13.43 22.86 -19.56
N VAL A 96 -12.38 22.06 -19.43
CA VAL A 96 -12.33 20.65 -19.80
C VAL A 96 -12.02 19.81 -18.58
N LEU A 97 -12.91 18.87 -18.23
CA LEU A 97 -12.63 17.82 -17.26
C LEU A 97 -12.10 16.58 -17.96
N GLY A 98 -11.07 15.93 -17.44
CA GLY A 98 -10.57 14.64 -17.93
C GLY A 98 -10.03 13.78 -16.81
N GLY A 99 -9.74 12.51 -17.09
CA GLY A 99 -9.31 11.54 -16.07
C GLY A 99 -10.44 10.57 -15.66
N PRO A 100 -10.09 9.52 -14.89
CA PRO A 100 -10.99 8.40 -14.62
C PRO A 100 -12.22 8.80 -13.81
N GLY A 101 -12.14 9.82 -12.95
CA GLY A 101 -13.24 10.24 -12.06
C GLY A 101 -14.50 10.73 -12.79
N THR A 102 -14.41 11.05 -14.07
CA THR A 102 -15.57 11.45 -14.89
C THR A 102 -16.33 10.25 -15.48
N PHE A 103 -15.71 9.07 -15.50
CA PHE A 103 -16.27 7.89 -16.16
C PHE A 103 -17.45 7.29 -15.39
N GLY A 104 -18.49 6.86 -16.10
CA GLY A 104 -19.69 6.28 -15.51
C GLY A 104 -20.63 7.29 -14.82
N VAL A 105 -20.19 8.54 -14.64
CA VAL A 105 -21.01 9.65 -14.11
C VAL A 105 -21.46 10.58 -15.23
N PHE A 106 -20.54 10.91 -16.12
CA PHE A 106 -20.82 11.66 -17.34
C PHE A 106 -21.11 10.64 -18.45
N PRO A 107 -22.19 10.81 -19.23
CA PRO A 107 -22.84 12.06 -19.63
C PRO A 107 -23.96 12.63 -18.73
N ASP A 108 -24.54 11.84 -17.83
CA ASP A 108 -25.80 12.20 -17.16
C ASP A 108 -25.67 13.41 -16.22
N ALA A 109 -24.51 13.60 -15.60
CA ALA A 109 -24.23 14.75 -14.77
C ALA A 109 -23.98 16.04 -15.56
N LEU A 110 -23.56 15.96 -16.84
CA LEU A 110 -23.08 17.12 -17.60
C LEU A 110 -24.09 18.27 -17.69
N PRO A 111 -25.39 18.04 -17.99
CA PRO A 111 -26.35 19.13 -18.08
C PRO A 111 -26.51 19.93 -16.78
N ARG A 112 -26.26 19.31 -15.61
CA ARG A 112 -26.34 19.97 -14.31
C ARG A 112 -25.12 20.82 -13.98
N PHE A 113 -23.98 20.51 -14.60
CA PHE A 113 -22.69 21.19 -14.40
C PHE A 113 -22.20 21.96 -15.64
N ALA A 114 -23.09 22.18 -16.61
CA ALA A 114 -22.77 22.90 -17.84
C ALA A 114 -22.49 24.41 -17.60
N ASP A 115 -22.77 24.92 -16.40
CA ASP A 115 -22.39 26.27 -15.96
C ASP A 115 -20.90 26.38 -15.61
N CYS A 116 -20.25 25.26 -15.27
CA CYS A 116 -18.86 25.22 -14.84
C CYS A 116 -17.94 24.34 -15.70
N VAL A 117 -18.50 23.51 -16.59
CA VAL A 117 -17.74 22.58 -17.45
C VAL A 117 -18.31 22.63 -18.87
N ASP A 118 -17.45 22.89 -19.87
CA ASP A 118 -17.86 22.90 -21.28
C ASP A 118 -17.70 21.52 -21.91
N PHE A 119 -16.59 20.84 -21.59
CA PHE A 119 -16.23 19.54 -22.18
C PHE A 119 -15.79 18.54 -21.11
N VAL A 120 -16.17 17.27 -21.31
CA VAL A 120 -15.69 16.15 -20.49
C VAL A 120 -15.02 15.14 -21.41
N CYS A 121 -13.73 14.91 -21.20
CA CYS A 121 -12.94 13.95 -21.96
C CYS A 121 -13.48 12.53 -21.75
N ARG A 122 -13.61 11.81 -22.86
CA ARG A 122 -14.11 10.44 -22.95
C ARG A 122 -12.96 9.52 -23.37
N GLY A 123 -12.32 8.91 -22.38
CA GLY A 123 -11.16 8.06 -22.57
C GLY A 123 -9.86 8.86 -22.53
N GLU A 124 -8.99 8.64 -23.52
CA GLU A 124 -7.65 9.24 -23.59
C GLU A 124 -7.69 10.74 -23.89
N GLY A 125 -6.85 11.50 -23.19
CA GLY A 125 -6.81 12.95 -23.29
C GLY A 125 -5.69 13.47 -24.19
N GLU A 126 -4.65 12.68 -24.42
CA GLU A 126 -3.37 13.08 -25.02
C GLU A 126 -3.57 13.70 -26.42
N LEU A 127 -4.28 12.99 -27.30
CA LEU A 127 -4.60 13.50 -28.63
C LEU A 127 -5.92 14.28 -28.66
N ALA A 128 -6.87 13.94 -27.79
CA ALA A 128 -8.19 14.58 -27.76
C ALA A 128 -8.08 16.08 -27.49
N ILE A 129 -7.32 16.47 -26.46
CA ILE A 129 -7.17 17.88 -26.09
C ILE A 129 -6.46 18.68 -27.18
N THR A 130 -5.59 18.02 -27.95
CA THR A 130 -4.83 18.64 -29.03
C THR A 130 -5.78 19.00 -30.18
N ASP A 131 -6.64 18.06 -30.59
CA ASP A 131 -7.68 18.31 -31.58
C ASP A 131 -8.66 19.42 -31.12
N LEU A 132 -8.96 19.49 -29.82
CA LEU A 132 -9.82 20.53 -29.25
C LEU A 132 -9.15 21.91 -29.31
N ALA A 133 -7.85 21.99 -28.96
CA ALA A 133 -7.08 23.21 -29.03
C ALA A 133 -6.93 23.71 -30.47
N ASP A 134 -6.66 22.81 -31.42
CA ASP A 134 -6.64 23.12 -32.86
C ASP A 134 -7.99 23.69 -33.33
N ALA A 135 -9.10 23.04 -32.97
CA ALA A 135 -10.44 23.51 -33.34
C ALA A 135 -10.75 24.91 -32.78
N ILE A 136 -10.38 25.18 -31.53
CA ILE A 136 -10.57 26.50 -30.90
C ILE A 136 -9.70 27.55 -31.59
N ALA A 137 -8.43 27.25 -31.85
CA ALA A 137 -7.50 28.16 -32.51
C ALA A 137 -7.92 28.50 -33.94
N ASP A 138 -8.48 27.52 -34.67
CA ASP A 138 -8.98 27.68 -36.04
C ASP A 138 -10.39 28.31 -36.10
N GLY A 139 -11.05 28.52 -34.97
CA GLY A 139 -12.43 29.02 -34.89
C GLY A 139 -13.48 28.03 -35.40
N ALA A 140 -13.16 26.73 -35.41
CA ALA A 140 -14.09 25.65 -35.67
C ALA A 140 -15.01 25.42 -34.46
N ASP A 141 -16.12 24.69 -34.66
CA ASP A 141 -17.02 24.32 -33.55
C ASP A 141 -16.36 23.22 -32.69
N PRO A 142 -15.95 23.51 -31.44
CA PRO A 142 -15.27 22.53 -30.61
C PRO A 142 -16.19 21.37 -30.19
N ALA A 143 -17.53 21.53 -30.31
CA ALA A 143 -18.49 20.46 -30.06
C ALA A 143 -18.46 19.34 -31.11
N GLU A 144 -17.87 19.58 -32.28
CA GLU A 144 -17.72 18.57 -33.34
C GLU A 144 -16.46 17.70 -33.12
N VAL A 145 -15.57 18.08 -32.21
CA VAL A 145 -14.34 17.34 -31.88
C VAL A 145 -14.66 16.01 -31.20
N ARG A 146 -13.98 14.94 -31.61
CA ARG A 146 -14.13 13.61 -31.02
C ARG A 146 -13.43 13.53 -29.67
N GLY A 147 -13.87 12.60 -28.83
CA GLY A 147 -13.27 12.35 -27.51
C GLY A 147 -13.86 13.19 -26.39
N PHE A 148 -14.89 13.99 -26.65
CA PHE A 148 -15.55 14.77 -25.61
C PHE A 148 -17.05 14.54 -25.57
N TRP A 149 -17.60 14.70 -24.37
CA TRP A 149 -18.99 15.09 -24.15
C TRP A 149 -19.06 16.60 -23.99
N SER A 150 -20.11 17.22 -24.54
CA SER A 150 -20.47 18.63 -24.28
C SER A 150 -21.97 18.75 -24.03
N CYS A 151 -22.44 19.89 -23.49
CA CYS A 151 -23.86 20.13 -23.27
C CYS A 151 -24.46 21.02 -24.38
N LYS A 152 -25.48 20.52 -25.08
CA LYS A 152 -26.24 21.26 -26.08
C LYS A 152 -27.73 21.15 -25.79
N ASN A 153 -28.40 22.30 -25.62
CA ASN A 153 -29.83 22.38 -25.29
C ASN A 153 -30.23 21.55 -24.04
N GLY A 154 -29.37 21.53 -23.01
CA GLY A 154 -29.62 20.78 -21.78
C GLY A 154 -29.45 19.26 -21.91
N GLN A 155 -28.80 18.79 -22.99
CA GLN A 155 -28.51 17.38 -23.22
C GLN A 155 -27.02 17.19 -23.49
N ALA A 156 -26.45 16.11 -22.97
CA ALA A 156 -25.10 15.71 -23.31
C ALA A 156 -25.04 15.19 -24.76
N VAL A 157 -24.07 15.67 -25.52
CA VAL A 157 -23.82 15.28 -26.92
C VAL A 157 -22.35 14.93 -27.10
N SER A 158 -22.04 14.06 -28.07
CA SER A 158 -20.67 13.67 -28.40
C SER A 158 -20.56 13.25 -29.86
N SER A 159 -19.46 13.62 -30.52
CA SER A 159 -19.06 13.14 -31.85
C SER A 159 -18.43 11.73 -31.82
N GLY A 160 -18.49 11.05 -30.67
CA GLY A 160 -17.91 9.73 -30.46
C GLY A 160 -16.52 9.79 -29.80
N PRO A 161 -15.98 8.63 -29.38
CA PRO A 161 -14.66 8.57 -28.75
C PRO A 161 -13.55 8.89 -29.75
N GLN A 162 -12.40 9.34 -29.25
CA GLN A 162 -11.17 9.38 -30.05
C GLN A 162 -10.73 7.95 -30.42
N PRO A 163 -10.08 7.74 -31.58
CA PRO A 163 -9.41 6.48 -31.86
C PRO A 163 -8.34 6.18 -30.81
N THR A 164 -8.18 4.90 -30.48
CA THR A 164 -7.16 4.45 -29.54
C THR A 164 -5.77 4.89 -29.98
N THR A 165 -5.03 5.52 -29.07
CA THR A 165 -3.68 6.01 -29.31
C THR A 165 -2.68 4.87 -29.31
N ASN A 166 -1.75 4.89 -30.27
CA ASN A 166 -0.59 4.02 -30.22
C ASN A 166 0.46 4.64 -29.28
N LEU A 167 0.60 4.07 -28.09
CA LEU A 167 1.51 4.56 -27.03
C LEU A 167 2.97 4.62 -27.47
N ASN A 168 3.39 3.86 -28.49
CA ASN A 168 4.75 3.88 -29.03
C ASN A 168 5.03 5.11 -29.90
N LEU A 169 3.99 5.86 -30.30
CA LEU A 169 4.11 7.04 -31.18
C LEU A 169 3.84 8.35 -30.43
N VAL A 170 3.41 8.29 -29.18
CA VAL A 170 3.19 9.50 -28.37
C VAL A 170 4.55 10.09 -27.99
N PRO A 171 4.73 11.41 -28.09
CA PRO A 171 5.92 12.08 -27.58
C PRO A 171 6.20 11.73 -26.12
N MET A 172 7.48 11.75 -25.72
CA MET A 172 7.88 11.58 -24.33
C MET A 172 7.16 12.61 -23.45
N PRO A 173 6.78 12.28 -22.20
CA PRO A 173 6.12 13.23 -21.31
C PRO A 173 6.91 14.53 -21.19
N ALA A 174 6.22 15.66 -21.07
CA ALA A 174 6.83 16.99 -20.95
C ALA A 174 7.44 17.18 -19.55
N TYR A 175 8.50 16.43 -19.24
CA TYR A 175 9.18 16.47 -17.93
C TYR A 175 9.68 17.86 -17.57
N ASP A 176 9.98 18.71 -18.54
CA ASP A 176 10.38 20.10 -18.32
C ASP A 176 9.21 21.05 -17.99
N ALA A 177 7.95 20.60 -18.09
CA ALA A 177 6.78 21.38 -17.74
C ALA A 177 6.57 21.54 -16.22
N VAL A 178 7.33 20.80 -15.41
CA VAL A 178 7.31 20.87 -13.94
C VAL A 178 8.75 20.95 -13.39
N PRO A 179 8.97 21.48 -12.18
CA PRO A 179 10.31 21.56 -11.56
C PRO A 179 10.81 20.18 -11.11
N MET A 180 11.17 19.32 -12.06
CA MET A 180 11.55 17.91 -11.85
C MET A 180 12.62 17.69 -10.79
N GLY A 181 13.58 18.61 -10.66
CA GLY A 181 14.60 18.54 -9.62
C GLY A 181 14.01 18.55 -8.20
N ASP A 182 12.94 19.30 -7.98
CA ASP A 182 12.22 19.31 -6.70
C ASP A 182 11.39 18.05 -6.52
N TYR A 183 10.71 17.56 -7.58
CA TYR A 183 9.98 16.29 -7.50
C TYR A 183 10.87 15.12 -7.09
N ILE A 184 12.06 15.01 -7.69
CA ILE A 184 13.03 13.96 -7.38
C ILE A 184 13.60 14.12 -5.97
N ARG A 185 13.83 15.36 -5.52
CA ARG A 185 14.42 15.64 -4.21
C ARG A 185 13.42 15.42 -3.07
N LEU A 186 12.15 15.76 -3.29
CA LEU A 186 11.09 15.67 -2.29
C LEU A 186 10.41 14.30 -2.29
N SER A 187 10.54 13.49 -3.35
CA SER A 187 10.05 12.11 -3.35
C SER A 187 10.89 11.24 -2.40
N THR A 188 10.21 10.51 -1.51
CA THR A 188 10.84 9.53 -0.62
C THR A 188 9.98 8.26 -0.59
N PRO A 189 10.54 7.07 -0.95
CA PRO A 189 11.87 6.84 -1.51
C PRO A 189 12.07 7.48 -2.90
N HIS A 190 13.32 7.64 -3.35
CA HIS A 190 13.68 8.23 -4.66
C HIS A 190 13.40 7.28 -5.85
N ILE A 191 12.20 6.68 -5.88
CA ILE A 191 11.72 5.83 -6.98
C ILE A 191 10.86 6.71 -7.89
N PHE A 192 11.17 6.73 -9.18
CA PHE A 192 10.51 7.61 -10.13
C PHE A 192 9.46 6.85 -10.95
N ASP A 193 8.22 7.34 -10.95
CA ASP A 193 7.16 6.73 -11.74
C ASP A 193 7.35 6.97 -13.25
N VAL A 194 7.08 5.94 -14.04
CA VAL A 194 7.08 6.02 -15.51
C VAL A 194 5.80 5.39 -16.02
N HIS A 195 5.02 6.15 -16.78
CA HIS A 195 3.81 5.64 -17.43
C HIS A 195 4.21 4.77 -18.61
N ILE A 196 3.97 3.47 -18.49
CA ILE A 196 4.31 2.51 -19.55
C ILE A 196 3.07 2.02 -20.31
N GLY A 197 1.87 2.30 -19.80
CA GLY A 197 0.62 1.97 -20.46
C GLY A 197 -0.56 1.87 -19.50
N SER A 198 -1.68 1.40 -20.01
CA SER A 198 -2.94 1.33 -19.27
C SER A 198 -3.85 0.23 -19.80
N GLY A 199 -4.77 -0.18 -18.93
CA GLY A 199 -5.81 -1.15 -19.23
C GLY A 199 -5.54 -2.55 -18.67
N CYS A 200 -6.60 -3.33 -18.56
CA CYS A 200 -6.58 -4.63 -17.90
C CYS A 200 -7.70 -5.53 -18.44
N THR A 201 -7.35 -6.71 -18.94
CA THR A 201 -8.30 -7.68 -19.53
C THR A 201 -9.26 -8.37 -18.54
N TYR A 202 -9.02 -8.20 -17.23
CA TYR A 202 -9.86 -8.80 -16.18
C TYR A 202 -11.12 -7.98 -15.92
N SER A 203 -12.05 -8.50 -15.11
CA SER A 203 -13.38 -7.91 -14.89
C SER A 203 -13.75 -7.86 -13.41
N CYS A 204 -12.83 -7.37 -12.57
CA CYS A 204 -13.09 -7.29 -11.14
C CYS A 204 -14.19 -6.25 -10.87
N LYS A 205 -15.27 -6.62 -10.17
CA LYS A 205 -16.49 -5.80 -10.03
C LYS A 205 -16.26 -4.44 -9.36
N PHE A 206 -15.32 -4.37 -8.44
CA PHE A 206 -14.96 -3.15 -7.72
C PHE A 206 -14.08 -2.20 -8.55
N CYS A 207 -13.49 -2.69 -9.66
CA CYS A 207 -12.45 -1.99 -10.38
C CYS A 207 -13.00 -1.29 -11.62
N MET A 208 -12.90 0.04 -11.65
CA MET A 208 -13.33 0.85 -12.80
C MET A 208 -12.43 0.68 -14.03
N THR A 209 -11.17 0.29 -13.89
CA THR A 209 -10.22 0.12 -15.01
C THR A 209 -10.79 -0.77 -16.11
N SER A 210 -11.47 -1.87 -15.73
CA SER A 210 -11.98 -2.85 -16.69
C SER A 210 -13.09 -2.29 -17.58
N THR A 211 -13.95 -1.42 -17.03
CA THR A 211 -15.03 -0.76 -17.77
C THR A 211 -14.53 0.50 -18.49
N PHE A 212 -13.61 1.25 -17.88
CA PHE A 212 -13.01 2.46 -18.46
C PHE A 212 -12.25 2.16 -19.76
N TRP A 213 -11.40 1.12 -19.74
CA TRP A 213 -10.59 0.73 -20.90
C TRP A 213 -11.24 -0.35 -21.77
N ASP A 214 -12.51 -0.70 -21.52
CA ASP A 214 -13.22 -1.79 -22.20
C ASP A 214 -12.40 -3.10 -22.27
N ARG A 215 -11.71 -3.42 -21.17
CA ARG A 215 -10.80 -4.57 -21.02
C ARG A 215 -9.67 -4.62 -22.05
N ASP A 216 -9.36 -3.51 -22.70
CA ASP A 216 -8.19 -3.40 -23.56
C ASP A 216 -6.91 -3.32 -22.70
N PHE A 217 -5.83 -3.94 -23.15
CA PHE A 217 -4.52 -3.91 -22.49
C PHE A 217 -3.51 -3.31 -23.45
N ARG A 218 -2.91 -2.19 -23.06
CA ARG A 218 -2.02 -1.42 -23.92
C ARG A 218 -0.78 -1.03 -23.16
N ILE A 219 0.36 -1.26 -23.79
CA ILE A 219 1.66 -1.06 -23.16
C ILE A 219 2.68 -0.68 -24.23
N LYS A 220 3.62 0.21 -23.87
CA LYS A 220 4.75 0.60 -24.71
C LYS A 220 5.67 -0.58 -24.95
N ASP A 221 6.37 -0.56 -26.07
CA ASP A 221 7.41 -1.55 -26.38
C ASP A 221 8.59 -1.41 -25.39
N PRO A 222 9.27 -2.51 -25.02
CA PRO A 222 10.38 -2.48 -24.07
C PRO A 222 11.50 -1.49 -24.47
N ALA A 223 11.75 -1.31 -25.77
CA ALA A 223 12.72 -0.36 -26.27
C ALA A 223 12.33 1.10 -26.03
N VAL A 224 11.05 1.44 -26.21
CA VAL A 224 10.52 2.79 -25.97
C VAL A 224 10.61 3.14 -24.48
N ILE A 225 10.27 2.18 -23.61
CA ILE A 225 10.41 2.35 -22.15
C ILE A 225 11.87 2.59 -21.79
N LEU A 226 12.80 1.76 -22.28
CA LEU A 226 14.23 1.90 -21.96
C LEU A 226 14.82 3.24 -22.44
N ASP A 227 14.39 3.75 -23.60
CA ASP A 227 14.83 5.06 -24.10
C ASP A 227 14.36 6.21 -23.19
N GLU A 228 13.16 6.11 -22.61
CA GLU A 228 12.63 7.03 -21.61
C GLU A 228 13.43 6.95 -20.29
N LEU A 229 13.73 5.74 -19.80
CA LEU A 229 14.59 5.56 -18.61
C LEU A 229 15.97 6.18 -18.81
N ARG A 230 16.58 5.95 -19.98
CA ARG A 230 17.88 6.52 -20.36
C ARG A 230 17.84 8.04 -20.43
N PHE A 231 16.74 8.63 -20.92
CA PHE A 231 16.56 10.08 -20.90
C PHE A 231 16.51 10.60 -19.45
N LEU A 232 15.64 10.01 -18.61
CA LEU A 232 15.49 10.42 -17.21
C LEU A 232 16.80 10.28 -16.43
N HIS A 233 17.57 9.21 -16.69
CA HIS A 233 18.88 9.02 -16.10
C HIS A 233 19.87 10.10 -16.55
N ARG A 234 20.01 10.36 -17.86
CA ARG A 234 20.96 11.36 -18.38
C ARG A 234 20.63 12.77 -17.93
N THR A 235 19.35 13.12 -17.87
CA THR A 235 18.88 14.48 -17.61
C THR A 235 18.78 14.76 -16.12
N TYR A 236 18.32 13.78 -15.32
CA TYR A 236 17.97 13.98 -13.92
C TYR A 236 18.65 13.02 -12.93
N GLY A 237 19.46 12.06 -13.41
CA GLY A 237 20.22 11.14 -12.57
C GLY A 237 19.41 10.00 -11.94
N VAL A 238 18.17 9.78 -12.38
CA VAL A 238 17.29 8.73 -11.85
C VAL A 238 17.83 7.34 -12.22
N THR A 239 17.76 6.39 -11.28
CA THR A 239 18.21 5.00 -11.48
C THR A 239 17.20 3.95 -11.03
N GLN A 240 16.21 4.34 -10.23
CA GLN A 240 15.15 3.49 -9.73
C GLN A 240 13.82 3.99 -10.24
N PHE A 241 13.03 3.09 -10.83
CA PHE A 241 11.77 3.43 -11.46
C PHE A 241 10.62 2.58 -10.94
N ASN A 242 9.41 3.09 -11.02
CA ASN A 242 8.20 2.31 -10.84
C ASN A 242 7.35 2.40 -12.11
N PHE A 243 6.99 1.26 -12.66
CA PHE A 243 6.24 1.18 -13.91
C PHE A 243 4.75 1.27 -13.63
N LEU A 244 4.17 2.42 -13.97
CA LEU A 244 2.74 2.65 -13.85
C LEU A 244 2.00 1.95 -14.99
N HIS A 245 1.25 0.92 -14.60
CA HIS A 245 0.34 0.16 -15.44
C HIS A 245 -0.68 -0.57 -14.54
N ASP A 246 -1.96 -0.66 -14.94
CA ASP A 246 -3.02 -1.25 -14.11
C ASP A 246 -2.77 -2.72 -13.71
N ASN A 247 -2.19 -3.52 -14.60
CA ASN A 247 -1.61 -4.83 -14.30
C ASN A 247 -0.50 -5.15 -15.31
N PHE A 248 0.76 -4.92 -14.95
CA PHE A 248 1.90 -5.09 -15.86
C PHE A 248 2.01 -6.53 -16.38
N ALA A 249 1.75 -7.51 -15.51
CA ALA A 249 1.85 -8.93 -15.85
C ALA A 249 0.60 -9.48 -16.56
N ASN A 250 -0.33 -8.63 -17.03
CA ASN A 250 -1.60 -9.06 -17.63
C ASN A 250 -1.39 -10.04 -18.81
N LYS A 251 -0.44 -9.74 -19.70
CA LYS A 251 -0.18 -10.52 -20.92
C LYS A 251 1.16 -11.25 -20.85
N ARG A 252 1.11 -12.58 -20.70
CA ARG A 252 2.30 -13.43 -20.53
C ARG A 252 3.33 -13.30 -21.66
N THR A 253 2.88 -13.27 -22.92
CA THR A 253 3.78 -13.18 -24.08
C THR A 253 4.58 -11.88 -24.07
N TYR A 254 3.91 -10.75 -23.78
CA TYR A 254 4.57 -9.46 -23.64
C TYR A 254 5.57 -9.48 -22.50
N LEU A 255 5.21 -10.03 -21.33
CA LEU A 255 6.12 -10.07 -20.19
C LEU A 255 7.37 -10.93 -20.47
N ASP A 256 7.21 -12.06 -21.18
CA ASP A 256 8.35 -12.88 -21.59
C ASP A 256 9.27 -12.14 -22.58
N GLU A 257 8.71 -11.37 -23.52
CA GLU A 257 9.45 -10.49 -24.45
C GLU A 257 10.16 -9.34 -23.71
N PHE A 258 9.45 -8.65 -22.81
CA PHE A 258 9.96 -7.56 -22.00
C PHE A 258 11.15 -8.00 -21.16
N VAL A 259 11.00 -9.08 -20.40
CA VAL A 259 12.06 -9.59 -19.52
C VAL A 259 13.27 -10.03 -20.35
N SER A 260 13.06 -10.68 -21.50
CA SER A 260 14.17 -11.07 -22.38
C SER A 260 14.91 -9.84 -22.92
N TYR A 261 14.18 -8.80 -23.33
CA TYR A 261 14.77 -7.56 -23.81
C TYR A 261 15.56 -6.84 -22.70
N PHE A 262 14.98 -6.69 -21.50
CA PHE A 262 15.62 -6.03 -20.37
C PHE A 262 16.83 -6.82 -19.85
N SER A 263 16.81 -8.15 -19.84
CA SER A 263 18.00 -8.95 -19.47
C SER A 263 19.20 -8.69 -20.39
N GLU A 264 18.98 -8.31 -21.65
CA GLU A 264 20.04 -8.07 -22.62
C GLU A 264 20.46 -6.59 -22.72
N HIS A 265 19.53 -5.65 -22.47
CA HIS A 265 19.70 -4.24 -22.80
C HIS A 265 19.60 -3.28 -21.61
N ASN A 266 19.12 -3.72 -20.45
CA ASN A 266 18.94 -2.85 -19.28
C ASN A 266 20.30 -2.29 -18.81
N ASP A 267 20.38 -0.98 -18.62
CA ASP A 267 21.62 -0.30 -18.17
C ASP A 267 21.77 -0.34 -16.65
N MET A 268 21.41 -1.47 -16.02
CA MET A 268 21.35 -1.66 -14.57
C MET A 268 20.29 -0.81 -13.86
N PHE A 269 19.24 -0.38 -14.56
CA PHE A 269 18.11 0.27 -13.90
C PHE A 269 17.33 -0.72 -13.06
N GLU A 270 16.92 -0.28 -11.87
CA GLU A 270 16.03 -1.03 -11.00
C GLU A 270 14.59 -0.57 -11.25
N TRP A 271 13.65 -1.51 -11.29
CA TRP A 271 12.26 -1.19 -11.57
C TRP A 271 11.27 -1.94 -10.68
N GLY A 272 10.16 -1.28 -10.39
CA GLY A 272 8.98 -1.86 -9.75
C GLY A 272 7.77 -1.93 -10.68
N CYS A 273 6.77 -2.73 -10.32
CA CYS A 273 5.51 -2.80 -11.08
C CYS A 273 4.33 -3.32 -10.25
N ALA A 274 3.12 -3.16 -10.77
CA ALA A 274 1.92 -3.76 -10.21
C ALA A 274 1.56 -5.07 -10.93
N VAL A 275 1.28 -6.13 -10.17
CA VAL A 275 0.86 -7.42 -10.71
C VAL A 275 -0.33 -7.99 -9.95
N ARG A 276 -1.00 -8.92 -10.62
CA ARG A 276 -1.95 -9.83 -10.01
C ARG A 276 -1.26 -11.17 -9.67
N PRO A 277 -1.50 -11.78 -8.50
CA PRO A 277 -0.71 -12.92 -8.04
C PRO A 277 -0.66 -14.15 -8.97
N ASP A 278 -1.74 -14.46 -9.71
CA ASP A 278 -1.81 -15.58 -10.66
C ASP A 278 -1.15 -15.30 -12.02
N ASN A 279 -0.75 -14.06 -12.30
CA ASN A 279 -0.08 -13.69 -13.55
C ASN A 279 1.42 -13.98 -13.52
N VAL A 280 1.98 -14.14 -12.32
CA VAL A 280 3.39 -14.44 -12.10
C VAL A 280 3.56 -15.84 -11.51
N ASN A 281 4.74 -16.41 -11.71
CA ASN A 281 5.11 -17.71 -11.15
C ASN A 281 6.58 -17.67 -10.70
N PRO A 282 7.07 -18.63 -9.91
CA PRO A 282 8.42 -18.57 -9.34
C PRO A 282 9.52 -18.40 -10.40
N SER A 283 9.39 -19.07 -11.54
CA SER A 283 10.36 -18.98 -12.64
C SER A 283 10.38 -17.60 -13.29
N LEU A 284 9.20 -17.01 -13.47
CA LEU A 284 9.07 -15.67 -14.04
C LEU A 284 9.56 -14.60 -13.07
N LEU A 285 9.22 -14.69 -11.79
CA LEU A 285 9.70 -13.76 -10.75
C LEU A 285 11.22 -13.76 -10.66
N ARG A 286 11.87 -14.93 -10.77
CA ARG A 286 13.33 -15.00 -10.84
C ARG A 286 13.89 -14.25 -12.04
N ARG A 287 13.32 -14.46 -13.23
CA ARG A 287 13.77 -13.75 -14.44
C ARG A 287 13.52 -12.24 -14.36
N MET A 288 12.42 -11.83 -13.72
CA MET A 288 12.15 -10.41 -13.45
C MET A 288 13.21 -9.83 -12.52
N ALA A 289 13.55 -10.51 -11.43
CA ALA A 289 14.63 -10.11 -10.52
C ALA A 289 15.97 -9.97 -11.25
N ASP A 290 16.34 -10.98 -12.06
CA ASP A 290 17.56 -10.97 -12.86
C ASP A 290 17.59 -9.82 -13.89
N ALA A 291 16.43 -9.30 -14.30
CA ALA A 291 16.27 -8.18 -15.22
C ALA A 291 16.17 -6.81 -14.53
N GLY A 292 16.32 -6.74 -13.20
CA GLY A 292 16.30 -5.49 -12.41
C GLY A 292 14.99 -5.22 -11.66
N CYS A 293 14.04 -6.15 -11.63
CA CYS A 293 12.83 -5.98 -10.83
C CYS A 293 13.17 -6.11 -9.33
N PHE A 294 12.93 -5.06 -8.55
CA PHE A 294 13.25 -5.08 -7.11
C PHE A 294 12.02 -4.94 -6.21
N ASN A 295 10.92 -4.35 -6.69
CA ASN A 295 9.67 -4.17 -5.94
C ASN A 295 8.44 -4.58 -6.76
N ILE A 296 7.45 -5.18 -6.13
CA ILE A 296 6.17 -5.52 -6.78
C ILE A 296 5.01 -5.13 -5.86
N PHE A 297 4.09 -4.30 -6.36
CA PHE A 297 2.77 -4.19 -5.77
C PHE A 297 1.90 -5.36 -6.23
N CYS A 298 1.47 -6.19 -5.29
CA CYS A 298 0.64 -7.36 -5.54
C CYS A 298 -0.78 -7.13 -5.02
N GLY A 299 -1.73 -6.96 -5.94
CA GLY A 299 -3.14 -6.81 -5.58
C GLY A 299 -3.75 -8.12 -5.09
N THR A 300 -3.70 -8.37 -3.78
CA THR A 300 -4.30 -9.53 -3.10
C THR A 300 -5.80 -9.40 -3.00
N ASP A 301 -6.27 -8.19 -2.69
CA ASP A 301 -7.63 -7.65 -2.71
C ASP A 301 -8.65 -8.33 -1.79
N ALA A 302 -8.55 -9.62 -1.49
CA ALA A 302 -9.38 -10.27 -0.48
C ALA A 302 -8.67 -11.49 0.14
N GLY A 303 -8.96 -11.74 1.42
CA GLY A 303 -8.41 -12.88 2.15
C GLY A 303 -9.17 -14.19 2.00
N SER A 304 -10.42 -14.14 1.50
CA SER A 304 -11.27 -15.31 1.39
C SER A 304 -11.68 -15.62 -0.06
N GLU A 305 -11.72 -16.91 -0.41
CA GLU A 305 -12.19 -17.39 -1.71
C GLU A 305 -13.63 -16.96 -2.02
N LYS A 306 -14.46 -16.78 -0.99
CA LYS A 306 -15.84 -16.32 -1.13
C LYS A 306 -15.85 -14.88 -1.66
N ILE A 307 -15.10 -13.98 -1.04
CA ILE A 307 -15.04 -12.57 -1.44
C ILE A 307 -14.31 -12.39 -2.77
N LEU A 308 -13.21 -13.11 -3.00
CA LEU A 308 -12.52 -13.13 -4.29
C LEU A 308 -13.46 -13.49 -5.46
N LYS A 309 -14.31 -14.51 -5.27
CA LYS A 309 -15.34 -14.89 -6.25
C LYS A 309 -16.40 -13.81 -6.42
N ALA A 310 -16.89 -13.23 -5.32
CA ALA A 310 -17.89 -12.16 -5.37
C ALA A 310 -17.36 -10.94 -6.15
N MET A 311 -16.08 -10.58 -5.94
CA MET A 311 -15.38 -9.53 -6.66
C MET A 311 -15.05 -9.88 -8.12
N LEU A 312 -15.22 -11.13 -8.56
CA LEU A 312 -14.66 -11.68 -9.81
C LEU A 312 -13.12 -11.56 -9.91
N LYS A 313 -12.46 -11.37 -8.77
CA LYS A 313 -11.00 -11.35 -8.61
C LYS A 313 -10.53 -12.81 -8.45
N MET A 314 -10.36 -13.51 -9.55
CA MET A 314 -10.06 -14.97 -9.54
C MET A 314 -8.58 -15.43 -9.55
N PRO A 315 -7.61 -14.96 -8.72
CA PRO A 315 -6.64 -15.90 -8.18
C PRO A 315 -7.28 -16.59 -6.96
N SER A 316 -6.92 -17.83 -6.68
CA SER A 316 -7.17 -18.36 -5.33
C SER A 316 -6.20 -17.73 -4.34
N THR A 317 -6.57 -17.66 -3.06
CA THR A 317 -5.69 -17.35 -1.92
C THR A 317 -4.39 -18.15 -1.97
N LYS A 318 -4.43 -19.40 -2.45
CA LYS A 318 -3.24 -20.22 -2.69
C LYS A 318 -2.21 -19.52 -3.59
N ARG A 319 -2.64 -18.82 -4.66
CA ARG A 319 -1.74 -18.09 -5.56
C ARG A 319 -1.10 -16.89 -4.88
N THR A 320 -1.84 -16.21 -4.00
CA THR A 320 -1.31 -15.14 -3.16
C THR A 320 -0.15 -15.64 -2.28
N TYR A 321 -0.33 -16.74 -1.57
CA TYR A 321 0.74 -17.32 -0.73
C TYR A 321 1.90 -17.92 -1.55
N GLU A 322 1.64 -18.47 -2.74
CA GLU A 322 2.70 -18.87 -3.67
C GLU A 322 3.53 -17.65 -4.13
N PHE A 323 2.89 -16.51 -4.40
CA PHE A 323 3.58 -15.26 -4.72
C PHE A 323 4.45 -14.79 -3.56
N PHE A 324 3.92 -14.70 -2.34
CA PHE A 324 4.68 -14.26 -1.16
C PHE A 324 5.97 -15.06 -0.96
N ARG A 325 5.86 -16.39 -0.97
CA ARG A 325 7.01 -17.28 -0.83
C ARG A 325 8.01 -17.07 -1.98
N SER A 326 7.51 -16.97 -3.21
CA SER A 326 8.37 -16.83 -4.38
C SER A 326 9.11 -15.50 -4.39
N ALA A 327 8.43 -14.40 -4.05
CA ALA A 327 9.01 -13.06 -3.96
C ALA A 327 10.14 -13.04 -2.91
N GLN A 328 9.88 -13.60 -1.72
CA GLN A 328 10.88 -13.78 -0.66
C GLN A 328 12.08 -14.61 -1.13
N GLU A 329 11.85 -15.76 -1.79
CA GLU A 329 12.90 -16.66 -2.28
C GLU A 329 13.81 -16.03 -3.35
N VAL A 330 13.28 -15.13 -4.17
CA VAL A 330 14.06 -14.44 -5.22
C VAL A 330 14.61 -13.09 -4.77
N GLY A 331 14.22 -12.61 -3.57
CA GLY A 331 14.69 -11.34 -3.01
C GLY A 331 13.99 -10.10 -3.58
N ILE A 332 12.81 -10.26 -4.19
CA ILE A 332 11.97 -9.14 -4.63
C ILE A 332 11.19 -8.62 -3.41
N GLN A 333 11.29 -7.33 -3.14
CA GLN A 333 10.41 -6.64 -2.19
C GLN A 333 8.99 -6.61 -2.76
N PHE A 334 8.00 -6.63 -1.88
CA PHE A 334 6.63 -6.54 -2.35
C PHE A 334 5.73 -5.81 -1.37
N GLU A 335 4.68 -5.27 -1.93
CA GLU A 335 3.60 -4.59 -1.22
C GLU A 335 2.28 -5.27 -1.55
N THR A 336 1.31 -5.18 -0.64
CA THR A 336 -0.01 -5.76 -0.87
C THR A 336 -1.10 -4.85 -0.35
N ASN A 337 -2.26 -4.89 -0.99
CA ASN A 337 -3.47 -4.25 -0.48
C ASN A 337 -4.64 -5.24 -0.48
N THR A 338 -5.38 -5.29 0.63
CA THR A 338 -6.58 -6.13 0.78
C THR A 338 -7.80 -5.26 1.05
N ILE A 339 -8.88 -5.47 0.28
CA ILE A 339 -10.12 -4.72 0.38
C ILE A 339 -11.02 -5.37 1.44
N VAL A 340 -11.55 -4.56 2.36
CA VAL A 340 -12.52 -4.96 3.40
C VAL A 340 -13.81 -4.16 3.26
N GLY A 341 -14.87 -4.57 3.96
CA GLY A 341 -16.18 -3.90 3.87
C GLY A 341 -16.92 -4.23 2.59
N TYR A 342 -16.63 -5.38 1.97
CA TYR A 342 -17.42 -5.89 0.86
C TYR A 342 -18.85 -6.25 1.34
N PRO A 343 -19.93 -6.01 0.56
CA PRO A 343 -21.31 -6.18 1.03
C PRO A 343 -21.65 -7.54 1.66
N ASP A 344 -21.04 -8.61 1.15
CA ASP A 344 -21.24 -9.98 1.62
C ASP A 344 -20.17 -10.45 2.63
N GLU A 345 -19.32 -9.56 3.14
CA GLU A 345 -18.24 -9.89 4.08
C GLU A 345 -18.78 -10.32 5.45
N SER A 346 -18.36 -11.50 5.91
CA SER A 346 -18.61 -11.96 7.28
C SER A 346 -17.42 -11.65 8.20
N ALA A 347 -17.60 -11.79 9.52
CA ALA A 347 -16.49 -11.67 10.46
C ALA A 347 -15.35 -12.67 10.15
N GLU A 348 -15.66 -13.86 9.67
CA GLU A 348 -14.66 -14.85 9.23
C GLU A 348 -13.92 -14.42 7.96
N ASP A 349 -14.60 -13.69 7.05
CA ASP A 349 -13.97 -13.15 5.84
C ASP A 349 -13.02 -11.99 6.20
N LEU A 350 -13.44 -11.11 7.12
CA LEU A 350 -12.59 -10.03 7.65
C LEU A 350 -11.36 -10.60 8.38
N GLU A 351 -11.55 -11.66 9.18
CA GLU A 351 -10.44 -12.36 9.84
C GLU A 351 -9.41 -12.86 8.82
N LYS A 352 -9.86 -13.47 7.72
CA LYS A 352 -8.97 -13.92 6.64
C LYS A 352 -8.28 -12.78 5.91
N ALA A 353 -8.94 -11.63 5.77
CA ALA A 353 -8.31 -10.43 5.20
C ALA A 353 -7.16 -9.92 6.08
N LEU A 354 -7.38 -9.89 7.40
CA LEU A 354 -6.34 -9.57 8.38
C LEU A 354 -5.21 -10.61 8.36
N GLU A 355 -5.53 -11.91 8.30
CA GLU A 355 -4.53 -12.97 8.15
C GLU A 355 -3.61 -12.76 6.94
N VAL A 356 -4.17 -12.41 5.77
CA VAL A 356 -3.35 -12.09 4.59
C VAL A 356 -2.41 -10.92 4.84
N VAL A 357 -2.86 -9.88 5.54
CA VAL A 357 -2.02 -8.71 5.87
C VAL A 357 -0.86 -9.10 6.78
N PHE A 358 -1.15 -9.76 7.91
CA PHE A 358 -0.12 -10.17 8.86
C PHE A 358 0.84 -11.22 8.28
N ASP A 359 0.34 -12.11 7.42
CA ASP A 359 1.17 -13.10 6.75
C ASP A 359 2.02 -12.47 5.65
N ALA A 360 1.53 -11.50 4.89
CA ALA A 360 2.33 -10.79 3.89
C ALA A 360 3.56 -10.12 4.54
N ILE A 361 3.36 -9.42 5.66
CA ILE A 361 4.46 -8.87 6.48
C ILE A 361 5.43 -9.98 6.90
N ALA A 362 4.91 -11.16 7.27
CA ALA A 362 5.74 -12.30 7.66
C ALA A 362 6.65 -12.79 6.52
N TYR A 363 6.12 -12.82 5.30
CA TYR A 363 6.88 -13.19 4.12
C TYR A 363 7.83 -12.07 3.65
N GLY A 364 7.91 -10.95 4.37
CA GLY A 364 8.83 -9.86 4.09
C GLY A 364 8.25 -8.77 3.20
N ALA A 365 6.92 -8.61 3.15
CA ALA A 365 6.31 -7.45 2.53
C ALA A 365 6.85 -6.17 3.18
N VAL A 366 7.22 -5.19 2.36
CA VAL A 366 7.66 -3.87 2.85
C VAL A 366 6.48 -3.05 3.36
N ASN A 367 5.31 -3.27 2.76
CA ASN A 367 4.04 -2.76 3.24
C ASN A 367 2.91 -3.75 2.95
N SER A 368 1.94 -3.87 3.86
CA SER A 368 0.73 -4.64 3.65
C SER A 368 -0.42 -3.92 4.33
N ASP A 369 -1.35 -3.44 3.53
CA ASP A 369 -2.41 -2.53 3.98
C ASP A 369 -3.81 -3.11 3.73
N LEU A 370 -4.76 -2.55 4.47
CA LEU A 370 -6.18 -2.67 4.21
C LEU A 370 -6.71 -1.40 3.54
N SER A 371 -7.67 -1.58 2.65
CA SER A 371 -8.49 -0.50 2.10
C SER A 371 -9.97 -0.82 2.29
N VAL A 372 -10.80 0.17 2.57
CA VAL A 372 -12.27 -0.04 2.56
C VAL A 372 -12.76 -0.04 1.12
N LEU A 373 -13.68 -0.93 0.77
CA LEU A 373 -14.33 -0.92 -0.54
C LEU A 373 -14.98 0.44 -0.79
N GLN A 374 -14.51 1.11 -1.84
CA GLN A 374 -15.07 2.35 -2.34
C GLN A 374 -15.91 2.09 -3.59
N PRO A 375 -17.18 2.52 -3.64
CA PRO A 375 -18.03 2.45 -4.83
C PRO A 375 -17.58 3.45 -5.90
N LEU A 376 -16.50 3.12 -6.62
CA LEU A 376 -15.94 3.98 -7.66
C LEU A 376 -16.93 4.19 -8.82
N PRO A 377 -16.98 5.39 -9.41
CA PRO A 377 -17.79 5.62 -10.58
C PRO A 377 -17.51 4.66 -11.74
N GLY A 378 -18.56 4.16 -12.38
CA GLY A 378 -18.47 3.23 -13.51
C GLY A 378 -17.99 1.81 -13.17
N ALA A 379 -17.75 1.49 -11.90
CA ALA A 379 -17.51 0.12 -11.45
C ALA A 379 -18.86 -0.64 -11.34
N GLU A 380 -18.85 -1.93 -11.70
CA GLU A 380 -20.06 -2.78 -11.69
C GLU A 380 -20.72 -2.84 -10.30
N ILE A 381 -19.91 -2.88 -9.24
CA ILE A 381 -20.41 -2.92 -7.86
C ILE A 381 -21.21 -1.66 -7.49
N THR A 382 -20.81 -0.50 -8.01
CA THR A 382 -21.47 0.77 -7.72
C THR A 382 -22.87 0.79 -8.31
N ASP A 383 -23.05 0.24 -9.51
CA ASP A 383 -24.35 0.11 -10.14
C ASP A 383 -25.22 -0.97 -9.48
N GLU A 384 -24.62 -2.10 -9.09
CA GLU A 384 -25.31 -3.20 -8.38
C GLU A 384 -25.91 -2.73 -7.05
N TYR A 385 -25.18 -1.89 -6.30
CA TYR A 385 -25.57 -1.43 -4.96
C TYR A 385 -25.97 0.05 -4.91
N ARG A 386 -26.32 0.67 -6.06
CA ARG A 386 -26.63 2.11 -6.15
C ARG A 386 -27.70 2.59 -5.16
N ALA A 387 -28.69 1.76 -4.86
CA ALA A 387 -29.77 2.09 -3.94
C ALA A 387 -29.36 1.99 -2.45
N ASP A 388 -28.24 1.33 -2.15
CA ASP A 388 -27.72 1.09 -0.81
C ASP A 388 -26.51 1.97 -0.47
N LEU A 389 -26.17 2.94 -1.35
CA LEU A 389 -25.08 3.87 -1.12
C LEU A 389 -25.43 4.85 0.01
N GLU A 390 -24.58 4.90 1.02
CA GLU A 390 -24.63 5.89 2.09
C GLU A 390 -23.48 6.89 1.94
N PRO A 391 -23.70 8.20 2.15
CA PRO A 391 -22.62 9.17 2.12
C PRO A 391 -21.63 8.91 3.26
N LEU A 392 -20.36 9.20 3.02
CA LEU A 392 -19.37 9.22 4.10
C LEU A 392 -19.68 10.40 5.04
N GLU A 393 -19.92 10.12 6.32
CA GLU A 393 -20.27 11.17 7.29
C GLU A 393 -19.05 12.01 7.75
N SER A 394 -17.82 11.60 7.42
CA SER A 394 -16.61 12.32 7.83
C SER A 394 -16.49 13.67 7.14
N GLY A 395 -15.98 14.67 7.86
CA GLY A 395 -15.48 15.93 7.26
C GLY A 395 -14.22 15.74 6.41
N LEU A 396 -13.88 14.49 6.13
CA LEU A 396 -12.68 14.02 5.45
C LEU A 396 -13.10 13.20 4.23
N ASP A 397 -12.28 13.19 3.20
CA ASP A 397 -12.41 12.26 2.09
C ASP A 397 -12.02 10.82 2.48
N VAL A 398 -12.02 9.91 1.51
CA VAL A 398 -11.64 8.50 1.71
C VAL A 398 -10.20 8.30 2.14
N MET A 399 -9.32 9.28 1.89
CA MET A 399 -7.92 9.27 2.30
C MET A 399 -7.72 9.93 3.68
N GLY A 400 -8.78 10.46 4.29
CA GLY A 400 -8.71 11.13 5.59
C GLY A 400 -8.33 12.60 5.51
N THR A 401 -8.47 13.25 4.35
CA THR A 401 -8.10 14.66 4.15
C THR A 401 -9.31 15.58 4.27
N PHE A 402 -9.12 16.75 4.88
CA PHE A 402 -10.20 17.71 5.13
C PHE A 402 -10.90 18.14 3.83
N LEU A 403 -12.21 17.91 3.79
CA LEU A 403 -13.07 18.41 2.73
C LEU A 403 -13.60 19.80 3.11
N PRO A 404 -13.37 20.85 2.31
CA PRO A 404 -14.01 22.15 2.49
C PRO A 404 -15.55 22.05 2.60
N SER A 405 -16.20 22.98 3.30
CA SER A 405 -17.63 22.88 3.60
C SER A 405 -18.52 22.88 2.35
N ASP A 406 -18.16 23.66 1.34
CA ASP A 406 -18.81 23.73 0.04
C ASP A 406 -18.70 22.40 -0.74
N VAL A 407 -17.53 21.74 -0.67
CA VAL A 407 -17.35 20.38 -1.22
C VAL A 407 -18.30 19.39 -0.54
N ARG A 408 -18.40 19.43 0.80
CA ARG A 408 -19.26 18.50 1.55
C ARG A 408 -20.74 18.66 1.22
N GLU A 409 -21.23 19.91 1.10
CA GLU A 409 -22.62 20.13 0.74
C GLU A 409 -22.90 19.70 -0.70
N LEU A 410 -21.97 19.94 -1.64
CA LEU A 410 -22.09 19.46 -3.02
C LEU A 410 -22.21 17.93 -3.10
N ILE A 411 -21.42 17.19 -2.30
CA ILE A 411 -21.48 15.73 -2.23
C ILE A 411 -22.84 15.26 -1.69
N LYS A 412 -23.31 15.86 -0.59
CA LYS A 412 -24.60 15.48 0.04
C LYS A 412 -25.78 15.70 -0.90
N ASP A 413 -25.76 16.78 -1.67
CA ASP A 413 -26.85 17.14 -2.59
C ASP A 413 -26.94 16.20 -3.80
N ASP A 414 -25.86 15.51 -4.17
CA ASP A 414 -25.80 14.69 -5.39
C ASP A 414 -24.88 13.46 -5.29
N LEU A 415 -25.12 12.60 -4.29
CA LEU A 415 -24.32 11.39 -4.06
C LEU A 415 -24.24 10.46 -5.29
N ALA A 416 -25.24 10.51 -6.18
CA ALA A 416 -25.26 9.73 -7.43
C ALA A 416 -24.15 10.13 -8.42
N THR A 417 -23.69 11.38 -8.37
CA THR A 417 -22.50 11.87 -9.11
C THR A 417 -21.23 11.58 -8.33
N PHE A 418 -21.27 11.69 -7.01
CA PHE A 418 -20.11 11.62 -6.14
C PHE A 418 -20.00 10.26 -5.42
N THR A 419 -20.17 9.16 -6.14
CA THR A 419 -20.20 7.81 -5.53
C THR A 419 -18.89 7.43 -4.86
N GLY A 420 -17.76 8.04 -5.26
CA GLY A 420 -16.48 7.91 -4.55
C GLY A 420 -16.55 8.34 -3.08
N PHE A 421 -17.51 9.17 -2.70
CA PHE A 421 -17.76 9.61 -1.33
C PHE A 421 -18.92 8.87 -0.67
N SER A 422 -19.07 7.59 -1.01
CA SER A 422 -20.08 6.71 -0.44
C SER A 422 -19.49 5.40 0.07
N PHE A 423 -20.29 4.69 0.86
CA PHE A 423 -20.02 3.34 1.33
C PHE A 423 -21.28 2.49 1.17
N ILE A 424 -21.11 1.16 1.02
CA ILE A 424 -22.24 0.23 0.92
C ILE A 424 -22.49 -0.37 2.30
N ARG A 425 -23.49 0.12 3.02
CA ARG A 425 -23.79 -0.39 4.36
C ARG A 425 -24.47 -1.75 4.30
N ARG A 426 -23.87 -2.75 4.97
CA ARG A 426 -24.49 -4.06 5.21
C ARG A 426 -24.23 -4.56 6.62
N GLY A 427 -25.29 -5.01 7.28
CA GLY A 427 -25.22 -5.49 8.66
C GLY A 427 -24.98 -4.35 9.66
N ASN A 428 -24.22 -4.66 10.72
CA ASN A 428 -24.00 -3.74 11.85
C ASN A 428 -22.67 -2.97 11.77
N ARG A 429 -21.83 -3.22 10.75
CA ARG A 429 -20.55 -2.55 10.56
C ARG A 429 -20.73 -1.42 9.55
N ASP A 430 -20.44 -0.20 9.96
CA ASP A 430 -20.45 0.98 9.09
C ASP A 430 -19.03 1.32 8.63
N TYR A 431 -18.91 2.41 7.85
CA TYR A 431 -17.63 2.87 7.35
C TYR A 431 -16.64 3.21 8.49
N GLY A 432 -17.13 3.80 9.59
CA GLY A 432 -16.31 4.16 10.74
C GLY A 432 -15.64 2.94 11.38
N TYR A 433 -16.40 1.85 11.54
CA TYR A 433 -15.83 0.57 12.00
C TYR A 433 -14.65 0.11 11.13
N TYR A 434 -14.78 0.12 9.81
CA TYR A 434 -13.69 -0.31 8.92
C TYR A 434 -12.52 0.66 8.94
N GLN A 435 -12.75 1.97 9.05
CA GLN A 435 -11.67 2.95 9.23
C GLN A 435 -10.86 2.66 10.50
N ASP A 436 -11.53 2.30 11.59
CA ASP A 436 -10.85 1.94 12.83
C ASP A 436 -10.09 0.61 12.69
N VAL A 437 -10.67 -0.40 12.02
CA VAL A 437 -9.96 -1.65 11.68
C VAL A 437 -8.68 -1.36 10.86
N LEU A 438 -8.75 -0.50 9.86
CA LEU A 438 -7.60 -0.07 9.05
C LEU A 438 -6.52 0.59 9.93
N ARG A 439 -6.92 1.55 10.76
CA ARG A 439 -6.02 2.29 11.66
C ARG A 439 -5.33 1.35 12.65
N LEU A 440 -6.11 0.47 13.29
CA LEU A 440 -5.57 -0.51 14.22
C LEU A 440 -4.68 -1.51 13.51
N SER A 441 -5.08 -2.05 12.35
CA SER A 441 -4.25 -2.97 11.57
C SER A 441 -2.88 -2.36 11.25
N ARG A 442 -2.83 -1.12 10.76
CA ARG A 442 -1.57 -0.37 10.52
C ARG A 442 -0.75 -0.15 11.78
N TYR A 443 -1.40 0.23 12.87
CA TYR A 443 -0.74 0.41 14.15
C TYR A 443 -0.10 -0.90 14.61
N PHE A 444 -0.83 -2.01 14.57
CA PHE A 444 -0.33 -3.29 15.05
C PHE A 444 0.72 -3.94 14.14
N THR A 445 0.60 -3.84 12.81
CA THR A 445 1.62 -4.38 11.89
C THR A 445 2.98 -3.69 12.08
N ARG A 446 2.99 -2.42 12.51
CA ARG A 446 4.21 -1.66 12.78
C ARG A 446 4.73 -1.86 14.21
N ARG A 447 3.85 -1.74 15.22
CA ARG A 447 4.24 -1.66 16.64
C ARG A 447 4.16 -2.98 17.40
N TYR A 448 3.12 -3.78 17.18
CA TYR A 448 2.73 -4.92 18.05
C TYR A 448 2.48 -6.21 17.27
N TYR A 449 3.25 -6.38 16.19
CA TYR A 449 3.09 -7.46 15.23
C TYR A 449 3.22 -8.84 15.90
N HIS A 450 4.23 -9.03 16.75
CA HIS A 450 4.51 -10.33 17.35
C HIS A 450 3.48 -10.67 18.43
N LEU A 451 3.05 -9.67 19.22
CA LEU A 451 1.98 -9.81 20.19
C LEU A 451 0.68 -10.30 19.52
N LEU A 452 0.24 -9.63 18.46
CA LEU A 452 -0.99 -10.01 17.77
C LEU A 452 -0.95 -11.42 17.22
N ARG A 453 0.16 -11.77 16.56
CA ARG A 453 0.34 -13.11 16.01
C ARG A 453 0.33 -14.18 17.09
N PHE A 454 0.89 -13.90 18.26
CA PHE A 454 0.82 -14.80 19.41
C PHE A 454 -0.61 -14.94 19.96
N LEU A 455 -1.36 -13.85 20.07
CA LEU A 455 -2.75 -13.92 20.52
C LEU A 455 -3.58 -14.81 19.60
N LYS A 456 -3.33 -14.72 18.29
CA LYS A 456 -3.93 -15.57 17.27
C LYS A 456 -3.50 -17.04 17.35
N GLN A 457 -2.20 -17.31 17.27
CA GLN A 457 -1.68 -18.67 17.09
C GLN A 457 -1.51 -19.43 18.42
N GLY A 458 -1.23 -18.72 19.50
CA GLY A 458 -0.93 -19.27 20.83
C GLY A 458 -2.12 -19.23 21.79
N ALA A 459 -2.82 -18.09 21.86
CA ALA A 459 -3.93 -17.92 22.80
C ALA A 459 -5.32 -18.26 22.21
N GLY A 460 -5.42 -18.43 20.89
CA GLY A 460 -6.65 -18.86 20.21
C GLY A 460 -7.70 -17.76 20.00
N HIS A 461 -7.32 -16.49 20.13
CA HIS A 461 -8.17 -15.35 19.81
C HIS A 461 -8.14 -15.05 18.30
N THR A 462 -9.19 -14.47 17.75
CA THR A 462 -9.16 -13.94 16.38
C THR A 462 -8.64 -12.49 16.37
N TYR A 463 -8.11 -12.03 15.24
CA TYR A 463 -7.73 -10.62 15.09
C TYR A 463 -8.96 -9.72 15.20
N VAL A 464 -10.11 -10.16 14.65
CA VAL A 464 -11.38 -9.45 14.75
C VAL A 464 -11.85 -9.31 16.21
N GLU A 465 -11.86 -10.38 17.00
CA GLU A 465 -12.24 -10.29 18.43
C GLU A 465 -11.35 -9.33 19.20
N PHE A 466 -10.04 -9.33 18.89
CA PHE A 466 -9.10 -8.43 19.54
C PHE A 466 -9.31 -6.97 19.15
N ILE A 467 -9.54 -6.70 17.87
CA ILE A 467 -9.87 -5.35 17.38
C ILE A 467 -11.18 -4.88 18.00
N ASP A 468 -12.23 -5.70 17.99
CA ASP A 468 -13.53 -5.35 18.57
C ASP A 468 -13.38 -5.02 20.07
N ALA A 469 -12.58 -5.80 20.83
CA ALA A 469 -12.30 -5.53 22.23
C ALA A 469 -11.54 -4.21 22.48
N LEU A 470 -10.69 -3.78 21.55
CA LEU A 470 -10.03 -2.47 21.60
C LEU A 470 -11.00 -1.33 21.28
N LEU A 471 -11.87 -1.51 20.30
CA LEU A 471 -12.87 -0.50 19.93
C LEU A 471 -13.88 -0.26 21.06
N GLU A 472 -14.27 -1.31 21.79
CA GLU A 472 -15.06 -1.19 23.03
C GLU A 472 -14.37 -0.33 24.10
N ARG A 473 -13.05 -0.14 23.98
CA ARG A 473 -12.18 0.63 24.89
C ARG A 473 -11.59 1.86 24.21
N ALA A 474 -12.18 2.38 23.13
CA ALA A 474 -11.63 3.52 22.39
C ALA A 474 -11.49 4.82 23.21
N ALA A 475 -12.13 4.91 24.39
CA ALA A 475 -12.03 6.05 25.29
C ALA A 475 -10.72 6.11 26.13
N MET A 476 -9.90 5.06 26.10
CA MET A 476 -8.60 5.00 26.77
C MET A 476 -7.45 4.91 25.76
N PRO A 477 -6.21 5.29 26.14
CA PRO A 477 -5.04 5.06 25.31
C PRO A 477 -4.91 3.58 24.92
N ILE A 478 -4.43 3.31 23.70
CA ILE A 478 -4.34 1.94 23.16
C ILE A 478 -3.49 1.05 24.07
N GLU A 479 -2.41 1.56 24.66
CA GLU A 479 -1.54 0.83 25.57
C GLU A 479 -2.25 0.43 26.87
N GLU A 480 -3.15 1.27 27.38
CA GLU A 480 -3.98 0.95 28.55
C GLU A 480 -5.05 -0.09 28.21
N ALA A 481 -5.71 0.06 27.06
CA ALA A 481 -6.68 -0.93 26.56
C ALA A 481 -6.03 -2.30 26.36
N LEU A 482 -4.83 -2.31 25.77
CA LEU A 482 -4.04 -3.53 25.61
C LEU A 482 -3.72 -4.15 26.96
N ALA A 483 -3.21 -3.39 27.92
CA ALA A 483 -2.89 -3.91 29.23
C ALA A 483 -4.13 -4.54 29.90
N GLU A 484 -5.30 -3.91 29.80
CA GLU A 484 -6.56 -4.44 30.32
C GLU A 484 -6.98 -5.74 29.61
N ILE A 485 -7.01 -5.76 28.27
CA ILE A 485 -7.36 -6.96 27.49
C ILE A 485 -6.47 -8.14 27.87
N LEU A 486 -5.16 -7.88 28.02
CA LEU A 486 -4.19 -8.91 28.39
C LEU A 486 -4.35 -9.42 29.82
N THR A 487 -5.08 -8.72 30.71
CA THR A 487 -5.40 -9.24 32.06
C THR A 487 -6.40 -10.39 32.05
N HIS A 488 -7.19 -10.52 30.97
CA HIS A 488 -8.15 -11.61 30.81
C HIS A 488 -7.52 -12.91 30.30
N LEU A 489 -6.24 -12.88 29.90
CA LEU A 489 -5.47 -14.09 29.64
C LEU A 489 -5.10 -14.75 30.96
N GLU A 490 -5.07 -16.09 30.97
CA GLU A 490 -4.71 -16.87 32.15
C GLU A 490 -3.40 -17.63 31.97
N GLY A 491 -2.73 -17.89 33.08
CA GLY A 491 -1.52 -18.70 33.17
C GLY A 491 -0.44 -18.27 32.18
N VAL A 492 0.05 -19.24 31.41
CA VAL A 492 1.18 -19.07 30.50
C VAL A 492 0.92 -18.05 29.38
N HIS A 493 -0.32 -17.92 28.91
CA HIS A 493 -0.66 -16.99 27.83
C HIS A 493 -0.54 -15.53 28.28
N ALA A 494 -0.95 -15.24 29.52
CA ALA A 494 -0.84 -13.91 30.10
C ALA A 494 0.62 -13.44 30.21
N GLN A 495 1.51 -14.34 30.64
CA GLN A 495 2.92 -14.05 30.81
C GLN A 495 3.62 -13.82 29.45
N ALA A 496 3.34 -14.69 28.47
CA ALA A 496 3.88 -14.56 27.12
C ALA A 496 3.42 -13.27 26.43
N ALA A 497 2.14 -12.92 26.54
CA ALA A 497 1.61 -11.68 25.98
C ALA A 497 2.25 -10.43 26.60
N LYS A 498 2.47 -10.40 27.92
CA LYS A 498 3.20 -9.30 28.58
C LYS A 498 4.64 -9.16 28.10
N ALA A 499 5.33 -10.28 27.90
CA ALA A 499 6.69 -10.30 27.37
C ALA A 499 6.75 -9.78 25.92
N LEU A 500 5.82 -10.21 25.07
CA LEU A 500 5.73 -9.74 23.68
C LEU A 500 5.35 -8.27 23.61
N PHE A 501 4.39 -7.81 24.42
CA PHE A 501 4.04 -6.39 24.52
C PHE A 501 5.27 -5.53 24.84
N ALA A 502 6.05 -5.90 25.86
CA ALA A 502 7.27 -5.18 26.21
C ALA A 502 8.34 -5.24 25.10
N TYR A 503 8.44 -6.37 24.41
CA TYR A 503 9.38 -6.57 23.30
C TYR A 503 9.05 -5.68 22.10
N ASP A 504 7.79 -5.69 21.69
CA ASP A 504 7.24 -4.93 20.57
C ASP A 504 7.34 -3.42 20.82
N SER A 505 7.03 -2.96 22.04
CA SER A 505 7.26 -1.56 22.45
C SER A 505 8.73 -1.16 22.32
N MET A 506 9.66 -2.00 22.77
CA MET A 506 11.11 -1.72 22.63
C MET A 506 11.54 -1.67 21.16
N LEU A 507 10.99 -2.54 20.29
CA LEU A 507 11.30 -2.53 18.86
C LEU A 507 10.84 -1.24 18.19
N ALA A 508 9.62 -0.79 18.50
CA ALA A 508 9.06 0.43 17.94
C ALA A 508 9.88 1.66 18.33
N GLU A 509 10.30 1.76 19.60
CA GLU A 509 11.21 2.81 20.07
C GLU A 509 12.55 2.76 19.31
N PHE A 510 13.10 1.57 19.07
CA PHE A 510 14.37 1.42 18.36
C PHE A 510 14.29 1.81 16.88
N ARG A 511 13.17 1.54 16.22
CA ARG A 511 12.95 1.89 14.80
C ARG A 511 12.74 3.39 14.58
N GLY A 512 12.45 4.13 15.65
CA GLY A 512 12.00 5.52 15.52
C GLY A 512 10.63 5.60 14.84
N ASP A 513 9.77 4.61 15.09
CA ASP A 513 8.38 4.62 14.62
C ASP A 513 7.61 5.70 15.40
N GLU A 514 7.85 6.97 15.04
CA GLU A 514 7.06 8.13 15.46
C GLU A 514 5.68 8.00 14.82
N VAL A 515 4.69 7.64 15.63
CA VAL A 515 3.29 7.93 15.34
C VAL A 515 3.08 9.38 15.78
N GLU A 516 2.35 10.19 14.99
CA GLU A 516 2.02 11.58 15.31
C GLU A 516 1.70 11.76 16.81
N GLU A 517 2.30 12.79 17.42
CA GLU A 517 2.44 13.03 18.87
C GLU A 517 1.14 13.08 19.69
N GLU A 518 -0.05 13.01 19.08
CA GLU A 518 -1.33 13.11 19.80
C GLU A 518 -1.66 11.91 20.71
N LEU A 519 -0.91 10.81 20.69
CA LEU A 519 -1.44 9.51 21.17
C LEU A 519 -0.73 8.74 22.29
N VAL A 520 0.40 9.13 22.89
CA VAL A 520 0.97 8.29 23.97
C VAL A 520 1.70 9.07 25.06
N ASN A 521 1.20 9.00 26.30
CA ASN A 521 1.97 9.27 27.51
C ASN A 521 2.29 7.96 28.24
N VAL A 522 3.59 7.78 28.50
CA VAL A 522 4.26 6.58 29.01
C VAL A 522 3.91 6.26 30.46
N TYR A 523 3.67 4.98 30.81
CA TYR A 523 4.06 4.47 32.14
C TYR A 523 4.55 3.02 32.17
N ARG A 524 5.69 2.85 32.85
CA ARG A 524 6.29 1.59 33.31
C ARG A 524 5.69 1.17 34.65
N ARG A 525 5.18 -0.07 34.77
CA ARG A 525 5.30 -0.94 35.96
C ARG A 525 4.80 -2.37 35.67
N PRO A 526 5.53 -3.43 36.07
CA PRO A 526 5.08 -4.80 35.89
C PRO A 526 4.16 -5.26 37.04
N ALA A 527 3.10 -5.97 36.67
CA ALA A 527 2.25 -6.73 37.59
C ALA A 527 2.91 -8.08 37.93
N THR A 528 2.92 -8.44 39.21
CA THR A 528 3.33 -9.75 39.72
C THR A 528 2.34 -10.83 39.31
N VAL A 529 2.83 -11.93 38.73
CA VAL A 529 2.05 -13.14 38.42
C VAL A 529 2.86 -14.35 38.89
N GLU A 530 2.22 -15.28 39.58
CA GLU A 530 2.79 -16.55 39.99
C GLU A 530 2.80 -17.58 38.84
N GLU A 531 3.69 -18.56 39.00
CA GLU A 531 3.91 -19.80 38.25
C GLU A 531 4.83 -19.76 37.02
N LYS A 532 5.96 -20.48 37.19
CA LYS A 532 7.00 -21.00 36.27
C LYS A 532 7.54 -20.10 35.13
N PRO A 533 8.87 -20.10 34.88
CA PRO A 533 9.50 -19.37 33.79
C PRO A 533 9.11 -20.02 32.47
N HIS A 534 8.68 -19.19 31.54
CA HIS A 534 8.43 -19.56 30.16
C HIS A 534 9.46 -18.91 29.26
N PHE A 535 9.85 -19.63 28.22
CA PHE A 535 10.74 -19.14 27.18
C PHE A 535 9.91 -18.84 25.96
N LEU A 536 10.13 -17.66 25.40
CA LEU A 536 9.54 -17.26 24.14
C LEU A 536 10.68 -17.07 23.14
N ILE A 537 10.62 -17.81 22.06
CA ILE A 537 11.60 -17.71 20.98
C ILE A 537 10.87 -17.17 19.78
N ALA A 538 11.26 -15.96 19.40
CA ALA A 538 10.80 -15.28 18.21
C ALA A 538 11.91 -15.38 17.16
N ASP A 539 11.57 -15.97 16.02
CA ASP A 539 12.42 -15.99 14.85
C ASP A 539 11.92 -15.02 13.78
N PHE A 540 12.79 -14.11 13.37
CA PHE A 540 12.53 -13.06 12.39
C PHE A 540 12.62 -13.54 10.93
N ASP A 541 13.02 -14.80 10.68
CA ASP A 541 13.01 -15.39 9.32
C ASP A 541 11.68 -16.06 8.96
N VAL A 542 10.93 -16.52 9.96
CA VAL A 542 9.73 -17.34 9.75
C VAL A 542 8.53 -16.82 10.56
N ASP A 543 8.73 -15.73 11.29
CA ASP A 543 7.79 -15.09 12.22
C ASP A 543 7.13 -16.10 13.16
N VAL A 544 7.86 -17.15 13.51
CA VAL A 544 7.38 -18.17 14.42
C VAL A 544 7.69 -17.67 15.82
N VAL A 545 6.62 -17.30 16.54
CA VAL A 545 6.66 -17.09 17.99
C VAL A 545 6.28 -18.41 18.63
N THR A 546 7.27 -19.16 19.13
CA THR A 546 7.00 -20.40 19.88
C THR A 546 7.17 -20.14 21.36
N MET A 547 6.12 -20.43 22.11
CA MET A 547 6.13 -20.46 23.55
C MET A 547 6.44 -21.88 24.01
N ILE A 548 7.43 -22.02 24.88
CA ILE A 548 7.88 -23.32 25.40
C ILE A 548 8.15 -23.22 26.90
N SER A 549 7.79 -24.29 27.61
CA SER A 549 8.17 -24.48 29.02
C SER A 549 9.65 -24.80 29.17
N ASP A 550 10.26 -25.46 28.17
CA ASP A 550 11.66 -25.86 28.18
C ASP A 550 12.34 -25.61 26.82
N PRO A 551 13.38 -24.76 26.74
CA PRO A 551 14.14 -24.50 25.52
C PRO A 551 14.96 -25.70 25.02
N ARG A 552 15.03 -26.79 25.79
CA ARG A 552 15.63 -28.06 25.39
C ARG A 552 14.67 -28.92 24.55
N GLU A 553 13.37 -28.67 24.60
CA GLU A 553 12.34 -29.45 23.89
C GLU A 553 12.02 -28.91 22.48
N ILE A 554 12.69 -27.81 22.07
CA ILE A 554 12.45 -27.17 20.78
C ILE A 554 12.89 -28.08 19.64
N THR A 555 11.96 -28.36 18.72
CA THR A 555 12.30 -28.89 17.41
C THR A 555 12.75 -27.74 16.52
N TRP A 556 14.07 -27.49 16.46
CA TRP A 556 14.64 -26.38 15.71
C TRP A 556 14.59 -26.63 14.21
N LYS A 557 13.97 -25.73 13.44
CA LYS A 557 14.06 -25.77 11.97
C LYS A 557 15.51 -25.48 11.52
N PRO A 558 16.06 -26.22 10.55
CA PRO A 558 17.46 -26.06 10.11
C PRO A 558 17.78 -24.69 9.49
N GLU A 559 16.78 -23.94 9.07
CA GLU A 559 16.91 -22.85 8.09
C GLU A 559 17.04 -21.44 8.69
N LEU A 560 16.99 -21.29 10.02
CA LEU A 560 17.03 -19.97 10.67
C LEU A 560 18.41 -19.30 10.46
N ASN A 561 18.46 -18.27 9.63
CA ASN A 561 19.65 -17.57 9.13
C ASN A 561 19.69 -16.06 9.50
N ARG A 562 18.71 -15.52 10.21
CA ARG A 562 18.62 -14.12 10.72
C ARG A 562 18.69 -14.02 12.25
N PRO A 563 18.73 -12.80 12.83
CA PRO A 563 18.91 -12.65 14.26
C PRO A 563 17.73 -13.23 15.05
N THR A 564 17.93 -14.19 15.95
CA THR A 564 16.87 -14.78 16.79
C THR A 564 16.72 -13.98 18.09
N VAL A 565 15.50 -13.68 18.54
CA VAL A 565 15.27 -13.11 19.88
C VAL A 565 14.75 -14.19 20.81
N VAL A 566 15.50 -14.40 21.89
CA VAL A 566 15.08 -15.22 23.02
C VAL A 566 14.60 -14.28 24.11
N VAL A 567 13.32 -14.38 24.45
CA VAL A 567 12.71 -13.68 25.58
C VAL A 567 12.61 -14.69 26.72
N VAL A 568 13.30 -14.40 27.82
CA VAL A 568 13.25 -15.20 29.03
C VAL A 568 12.40 -14.44 30.05
N TYR A 569 11.32 -15.07 30.49
CA TYR A 569 10.48 -14.56 31.56
C TYR A 569 10.84 -15.26 32.88
N ARG A 570 11.20 -14.49 33.91
CA ARG A 570 11.37 -15.02 35.28
C ARG A 570 10.21 -14.59 36.17
N ALA A 571 9.38 -15.56 36.55
CA ALA A 571 8.19 -15.36 37.36
C ALA A 571 8.48 -14.76 38.75
N SER A 572 9.62 -15.09 39.37
CA SER A 572 9.95 -14.64 40.73
C SER A 572 10.31 -13.14 40.85
N GLU A 573 10.64 -12.47 39.74
CA GLU A 573 11.14 -11.08 39.75
C GLU A 573 10.47 -10.16 38.71
N ALA A 574 9.52 -10.66 37.92
CA ALA A 574 8.94 -9.96 36.77
C ALA A 574 10.02 -9.39 35.81
N GLU A 575 11.16 -10.05 35.74
CA GLU A 575 12.28 -9.67 34.90
C GLU A 575 12.09 -10.30 33.52
N VAL A 576 11.91 -9.45 32.50
CA VAL A 576 11.93 -9.84 31.09
C VAL A 576 13.32 -9.59 30.56
N SER A 577 14.04 -10.65 30.20
CA SER A 577 15.35 -10.55 29.54
C SER A 577 15.20 -10.85 28.05
N THR A 578 15.43 -9.86 27.21
CA THR A 578 15.47 -10.01 25.74
C THR A 578 16.91 -10.20 25.29
N LEU A 579 17.16 -11.24 24.50
CA LEU A 579 18.48 -11.54 23.96
C LEU A 579 18.40 -11.72 22.45
N ARG A 580 19.01 -10.78 21.73
CA ARG A 580 19.16 -10.86 20.28
C ARG A 580 20.44 -11.61 19.93
N LEU A 581 20.30 -12.77 19.31
CA LEU A 581 21.41 -13.59 18.82
C LEU A 581 21.65 -13.26 17.35
N THR A 582 22.89 -12.97 16.95
CA THR A 582 23.28 -13.00 15.53
C THR A 582 23.07 -14.41 14.93
N PRO A 583 23.01 -14.58 13.61
CA PRO A 583 22.84 -15.90 12.99
C PRO A 583 23.88 -16.93 13.45
N ALA A 584 25.14 -16.49 13.62
CA ALA A 584 26.21 -17.33 14.16
C ALA A 584 25.97 -17.72 15.63
N GLN A 585 25.55 -16.77 16.46
CA GLN A 585 25.20 -17.04 17.86
C GLN A 585 23.98 -17.95 17.99
N ALA A 586 22.98 -17.79 17.13
CA ALA A 586 21.79 -18.64 17.10
C ALA A 586 22.15 -20.08 16.75
N LYS A 587 23.02 -20.30 15.74
CA LYS A 587 23.53 -21.65 15.40
C LYS A 587 24.26 -22.29 16.58
N VAL A 588 25.11 -21.53 17.27
CA VAL A 588 25.83 -22.02 18.45
C VAL A 588 24.87 -22.27 19.64
N PHE A 589 23.86 -21.43 19.81
CA PHE A 589 22.85 -21.59 20.87
C PHE A 589 22.05 -22.87 20.68
N LYS A 590 21.62 -23.17 19.45
CA LYS A 590 20.97 -24.44 19.10
C LYS A 590 21.84 -25.66 19.43
N ALA A 591 23.14 -25.57 19.16
CA ALA A 591 24.07 -26.67 19.40
C ALA A 591 24.35 -26.91 20.89
N LEU A 592 24.34 -25.85 21.70
CA LEU A 592 24.71 -25.91 23.12
C LEU A 592 23.50 -26.08 24.04
N MET A 593 22.34 -25.49 23.75
CA MET A 593 21.19 -25.46 24.68
C MET A 593 20.71 -26.86 25.13
N PRO A 594 20.59 -27.88 24.24
CA PRO A 594 20.19 -29.23 24.66
C PRO A 594 21.21 -29.94 25.56
N ARG A 595 22.46 -29.45 25.61
CA ARG A 595 23.60 -30.14 26.23
C ARG A 595 23.79 -29.83 27.69
N GLY A 596 24.50 -30.73 28.37
CA GLY A 596 24.87 -30.55 29.76
C GLY A 596 25.86 -29.41 30.02
N ARG A 597 25.95 -28.90 31.25
CA ARG A 597 26.96 -27.89 31.61
C ARG A 597 28.38 -28.42 31.35
N GLU A 598 28.67 -29.62 31.85
CA GLU A 598 29.97 -30.29 31.64
C GLU A 598 30.24 -30.55 30.16
N GLU A 599 29.21 -30.92 29.40
CA GLU A 599 29.31 -31.19 27.96
C GLU A 599 29.56 -29.91 27.15
N ARG A 600 28.90 -28.79 27.50
CA ARG A 600 29.16 -27.47 26.91
C ARG A 600 30.59 -27.02 27.23
N GLU A 601 31.03 -27.16 28.48
CA GLU A 601 32.39 -26.81 28.90
C GLU A 601 33.45 -27.65 28.16
N ALA A 602 33.19 -28.95 27.95
CA ALA A 602 34.06 -29.83 27.15
C ALA A 602 34.12 -29.41 25.67
N LEU A 603 32.97 -29.05 25.06
CA LEU A 603 32.93 -28.55 23.69
C LEU A 603 33.70 -27.24 23.52
N LEU A 604 33.54 -26.30 24.45
CA LEU A 604 34.25 -25.03 24.43
C LEU A 604 35.77 -25.20 24.57
N ALA A 605 36.22 -26.18 25.34
CA ALA A 605 37.63 -26.48 25.52
C ALA A 605 38.32 -26.89 24.20
N ASN A 606 37.56 -27.52 23.29
CA ASN A 606 38.02 -27.98 21.98
C ASN A 606 38.03 -26.88 20.90
N ILE A 607 37.46 -25.70 21.17
CA ILE A 607 37.47 -24.57 20.24
C ILE A 607 38.78 -23.79 20.41
N ALA A 608 39.50 -23.56 19.32
CA ALA A 608 40.72 -22.77 19.32
C ALA A 608 40.47 -21.33 19.86
N PRO A 609 41.42 -20.73 20.59
CA PRO A 609 41.28 -19.36 21.09
C PRO A 609 40.99 -18.35 19.96
N GLY A 610 40.06 -17.42 20.19
CA GLY A 610 39.67 -16.39 19.23
C GLY A 610 38.16 -16.10 19.23
N ARG A 611 37.72 -15.24 18.30
CA ARG A 611 36.33 -14.77 18.18
C ARG A 611 35.26 -15.90 18.19
N PRO A 612 35.46 -17.06 17.53
CA PRO A 612 34.49 -18.17 17.61
C PRO A 612 34.34 -18.74 19.03
N ARG A 613 35.44 -18.86 19.78
CA ARG A 613 35.41 -19.34 21.18
C ARG A 613 34.77 -18.31 22.11
N GLU A 614 35.01 -17.02 21.88
CA GLU A 614 34.36 -15.94 22.64
C GLU A 614 32.85 -15.97 22.44
N VAL A 615 32.40 -16.09 21.19
CA VAL A 615 30.98 -16.22 20.84
C VAL A 615 30.37 -17.46 21.49
N ALA A 616 31.02 -18.62 21.37
CA ALA A 616 30.52 -19.86 21.96
C ALA A 616 30.49 -19.82 23.50
N THR A 617 31.47 -19.18 24.12
CA THR A 617 31.54 -19.00 25.58
C THR A 617 30.42 -18.09 26.07
N ALA A 618 30.16 -16.98 25.37
CA ALA A 618 29.04 -16.10 25.69
C ALA A 618 27.68 -16.81 25.58
N VAL A 619 27.51 -17.62 24.54
CA VAL A 619 26.30 -18.44 24.33
C VAL A 619 26.18 -19.55 25.38
N ALA A 620 27.25 -20.24 25.75
CA ALA A 620 27.22 -21.23 26.82
C ALA A 620 26.88 -20.60 28.18
N GLY A 621 27.40 -19.40 28.45
CA GLY A 621 27.04 -18.61 29.62
C GLY A 621 25.56 -18.24 29.63
N LEU A 622 24.98 -17.95 28.46
CA LEU A 622 23.53 -17.79 28.32
C LEU A 622 22.79 -19.09 28.66
N CYS A 623 23.15 -20.23 28.06
CA CYS A 623 22.51 -21.50 28.38
C CYS A 623 22.66 -21.89 29.86
N ALA A 624 23.75 -21.52 30.52
CA ALA A 624 23.95 -21.72 31.96
C ALA A 624 23.02 -20.84 32.81
N ARG A 625 22.76 -19.59 32.40
CA ARG A 625 21.76 -18.72 33.06
C ARG A 625 20.33 -19.26 32.91
N ILE A 626 20.06 -19.94 31.81
CA ILE A 626 18.79 -20.64 31.54
C ILE A 626 18.68 -21.87 32.44
N ASP A 627 19.71 -22.72 32.49
CA ASP A 627 19.77 -23.91 33.34
C ASP A 627 19.68 -23.57 34.84
N ALA A 628 20.24 -22.43 35.26
CA ALA A 628 20.23 -21.97 36.65
C ALA A 628 18.89 -21.33 37.08
N SER A 629 17.89 -21.29 36.19
CA SER A 629 16.56 -20.83 36.53
C SER A 629 15.95 -21.76 37.59
N PRO A 630 15.40 -21.23 38.71
CA PRO A 630 14.94 -22.03 39.85
C PRO A 630 13.85 -23.07 39.54
N ASP A 631 13.22 -22.95 38.38
CA ASP A 631 12.15 -23.83 37.90
C ASP A 631 12.51 -24.57 36.59
N ALA A 632 13.80 -24.63 36.22
CA ALA A 632 14.24 -25.41 35.06
C ALA A 632 13.87 -26.91 35.26
N PRO A 633 13.19 -27.57 34.31
CA PRO A 633 12.83 -28.98 34.46
C PRO A 633 14.06 -29.85 34.75
N GLU A 634 13.91 -30.88 35.59
CA GLU A 634 14.94 -31.90 35.74
C GLU A 634 15.29 -32.47 34.37
N ARG A 635 16.60 -32.57 34.06
CA ARG A 635 17.04 -33.06 32.76
C ARG A 635 16.57 -34.49 32.53
N THR A 636 15.72 -34.69 31.54
CA THR A 636 15.62 -35.98 30.86
C THR A 636 16.78 -36.05 29.87
N PRO A 637 17.73 -36.99 29.99
CA PRO A 637 18.85 -37.07 29.06
C PRO A 637 18.32 -37.28 27.63
N PRO A 638 18.77 -36.50 26.64
CA PRO A 638 18.38 -36.73 25.26
C PRO A 638 18.92 -38.09 24.82
N VAL A 639 18.04 -38.95 24.31
CA VAL A 639 18.45 -40.07 23.45
C VAL A 639 18.63 -39.48 22.06
N VAL A 640 19.81 -38.92 21.78
CA VAL A 640 20.14 -38.42 20.44
C VAL A 640 21.55 -38.84 20.05
N ASP A 641 21.65 -39.99 19.39
CA ASP A 641 22.68 -40.21 18.37
C ASP A 641 22.34 -39.28 17.19
N SER A 642 22.99 -38.13 17.09
CA SER A 642 22.94 -37.28 15.89
C SER A 642 24.36 -36.98 15.40
N PRO A 643 24.73 -37.29 14.15
CA PRO A 643 26.12 -37.20 13.65
C PRO A 643 26.65 -35.78 13.40
N LEU A 644 25.91 -34.73 13.75
CA LEU A 644 26.18 -33.34 13.35
C LEU A 644 27.30 -32.63 14.14
N VAL A 645 28.28 -33.35 14.70
CA VAL A 645 29.32 -32.79 15.59
C VAL A 645 30.74 -33.03 15.10
N THR A 646 30.96 -33.46 13.85
CA THR A 646 32.32 -33.69 13.32
C THR A 646 32.77 -32.73 12.22
N THR A 647 32.00 -31.68 11.94
CA THR A 647 32.35 -30.57 11.04
C THR A 647 31.91 -29.26 11.67
#